data_AF-A0AAD5DXL8-F1
#
_entry.id   AF-A0AAD5DXL8-F1
#
_cell.length_a   1.000
_cell.length_b   1.000
_cell.length_c   1.000
_cell.angle_alpha   90.00
_cell.angle_beta   90.00
_cell.angle_gamma   90.00
#
_symmetry.space_group_name_H-M   'P 1'
#
loop_
_entity.id
_entity.type
_entity.pdbx_description
1 polymer ?
#
loop_
_entity_poly.entity_id
_entity_poly.type
_entity_poly.pdbx_seq_one_letter_code
_entity_poly.pdbx_strand_id
1 'polypeptide(L)'
;MAPAARHELQLPPSSWLERRVHHTFRYRKRSRTVTDTGEEAYLRVDIPCGCGSACAACPPTLPALALGGGSGGGGGGGGGGSAESGPRQEHLLMPDATALLDCLEVLELPEVENVVLLTSEVRQLADGGGMRRSARLRALYSDRRRHNVLFDNLHHRETAPAGGAAAAERRAGLALLTAAEWYHEHLGRRFPVVVVSDALAAQFGAPPDSGGSMQQAPQQAAAQQPAAADDDAELEALLQQMDIGSSAGGASSSSGAAGGWGGVTGAASSSSAAQVDASIASLLDSLGLGDGPATQAQPAAAAQPVQQAQQAQQPPPAAASYPPLDLEPGVHILSSAAYWGGVWGHVPAVADVFDSVQQSKAADARQGGSGGGGFRPHLSHAAMEAGLASGDLLEGTLCASRRVPGEATVAVGGGRQLLISGRPALNRAIHGDRVARWSGEIVACISEDDERALASKQASDRQESVLCIPTDRRLPKLRLRSRQLHRLLGQRLVLRLDGWDQGSHYPHSHLVRVLGPINSLRSETDGVLVSSGVHWQPFSEGALRELPPVASSADYIIPPAELAARRDLRGPEYLVCRQVEQGLWKLLDIDPPGCTDVDDALSVRWLDSSGGSGGSGGSGAGGGRKLVEVGVHIADVSYFVRQGGLLDSEAASRCTTVYLVDRRLDMLPALLSEDLCSLRGGQDRYAVSVLWTLDAESFEVQDVWFGRTLIRSRYQLEYSQAQDILDGRPPKPGHEVAAADRPVLQRNLALLAALAEHRRRLRIEAGAVELESAELRFNTDAAGQPTTVTVKQEIAMMKIVAEMMILANAAVGQRIYTAFPRAALLRRHPPPRREAFAEVAALCESLGSPLDLESGPAALAASLAAAAAAAPPAVASLIKSLATRAMSEAEYFCTGDVTGLRGGGGLSHFGLALPYYTHFTSPIRRYADVVVHRQLLAAVAAGSATAEAAGVAAPLAALPAPPPPLPGADVSSKAAVMNERHRTAKRAQKDCSDLYLLLLLHAQPHVEAATVYGLRRQALLVFLPKYHLKGVIHLTDKQDVCRPPLAQAAEEDADDPFVLAQRRGLAVVAEGQGGGPEGQLSQLAVVEAASGRQLARYRPMQRVWVRLSADGSRVHGPTLRMRLLADSHPEAQAAAKREAAEAAAAGASAAAVRAQIEVLQQAVPG
;
A
#
# COMPACT_ATOMS: atom_id res chain seq x y z
N MET A 1 -41.21 -7.22 -9.54
CA MET A 1 -40.51 -5.94 -9.79
C MET A 1 -41.37 -5.10 -10.72
N ALA A 2 -41.84 -3.94 -10.29
CA ALA A 2 -42.24 -2.89 -11.21
C ALA A 2 -40.95 -2.29 -11.81
N PRO A 3 -40.90 -1.94 -13.11
CA PRO A 3 -39.71 -1.40 -13.72
C PRO A 3 -39.39 -0.04 -13.08
N ALA A 4 -38.17 0.10 -12.57
CA ALA A 4 -37.65 1.40 -12.14
C ALA A 4 -37.72 2.35 -13.34
N ALA A 5 -38.54 3.41 -13.21
CA ALA A 5 -38.59 4.49 -14.15
C ALA A 5 -37.16 5.02 -14.33
N ARG A 6 -36.65 4.95 -15.56
CA ARG A 6 -35.51 5.78 -15.95
C ARG A 6 -35.97 7.21 -15.74
N HIS A 7 -35.41 7.89 -14.74
CA HIS A 7 -35.42 9.35 -14.74
C HIS A 7 -34.72 9.77 -16.03
N GLU A 8 -35.50 10.14 -17.05
CA GLU A 8 -34.99 10.97 -18.13
C GLU A 8 -34.40 12.21 -17.44
N LEU A 9 -33.08 12.34 -17.51
CA LEU A 9 -32.39 13.57 -17.16
C LEU A 9 -32.97 14.65 -18.08
N GLN A 10 -33.91 15.43 -17.56
CA GLN A 10 -34.33 16.67 -18.21
C GLN A 10 -33.08 17.50 -18.42
N LEU A 11 -32.74 17.77 -19.69
CA LEU A 11 -31.66 18.70 -20.02
C LEU A 11 -31.98 20.03 -19.33
N PRO A 12 -30.99 20.69 -18.69
CA PRO A 12 -31.23 21.97 -18.05
C PRO A 12 -31.77 22.98 -19.09
N PRO A 13 -32.61 23.94 -18.67
CA PRO A 13 -33.17 24.96 -19.56
C PRO A 13 -32.08 25.65 -20.38
N SER A 14 -32.35 26.02 -21.64
CA SER A 14 -31.37 26.71 -22.50
C SER A 14 -30.83 28.02 -21.92
N SER A 15 -31.54 28.63 -20.96
CA SER A 15 -31.09 29.80 -20.19
C SER A 15 -29.98 29.52 -19.17
N TRP A 16 -29.64 28.26 -18.91
CA TRP A 16 -28.64 27.83 -17.93
C TRP A 16 -27.26 27.57 -18.56
N LEU A 17 -27.17 27.64 -19.89
CA LEU A 17 -26.00 27.24 -20.67
C LEU A 17 -25.56 28.39 -21.60
N GLU A 18 -24.39 28.96 -21.37
CA GLU A 18 -23.75 29.91 -22.28
C GLU A 18 -22.60 29.22 -23.01
N ARG A 19 -22.60 29.24 -24.35
CA ARG A 19 -21.53 28.64 -25.17
C ARG A 19 -20.47 29.71 -25.50
N ARG A 20 -19.23 29.49 -25.07
CA ARG A 20 -18.05 30.26 -25.51
C ARG A 20 -17.14 29.40 -26.37
N VAL A 21 -16.59 29.97 -27.43
CA VAL A 21 -15.61 29.28 -28.30
C VAL A 21 -14.27 29.98 -28.15
N HIS A 22 -13.25 29.22 -27.76
CA HIS A 22 -11.88 29.70 -27.61
C HIS A 22 -11.01 29.08 -28.70
N HIS A 23 -10.39 29.93 -29.53
CA HIS A 23 -9.40 29.48 -30.50
C HIS A 23 -8.01 29.57 -29.88
N THR A 24 -7.31 28.43 -29.83
CA THR A 24 -5.90 28.36 -29.45
C THR A 24 -5.04 27.99 -30.65
N PHE A 25 -4.08 28.86 -30.96
CA PHE A 25 -3.10 28.64 -32.02
C PHE A 25 -1.83 28.04 -31.42
N ARG A 26 -1.49 26.80 -31.81
CA ARG A 26 -0.28 26.12 -31.34
C ARG A 26 0.72 25.95 -32.48
N TYR A 27 1.89 26.59 -32.35
CA TYR A 27 3.01 26.37 -33.28
C TYR A 27 3.81 25.13 -32.87
N ARG A 28 3.80 24.10 -33.71
CA ARG A 28 4.62 22.90 -33.50
C ARG A 28 6.01 23.09 -34.13
N LYS A 29 7.01 23.38 -33.29
CA LYS A 29 8.41 23.62 -33.74
C LYS A 29 8.99 22.50 -34.61
N ARG A 30 8.67 21.23 -34.35
CA ARG A 30 9.17 20.06 -35.13
C ARG A 30 8.58 19.97 -36.53
N SER A 31 7.28 20.24 -36.69
CA SER A 31 6.59 20.15 -37.98
C SER A 31 6.48 21.49 -38.71
N ARG A 32 6.86 22.60 -38.05
CA ARG A 32 6.66 23.99 -38.53
C ARG A 32 5.20 24.30 -38.92
N THR A 33 4.25 23.58 -38.33
CA THR A 33 2.82 23.79 -38.58
C THR A 33 2.20 24.58 -37.44
N VAL A 34 1.30 25.51 -37.79
CA VAL A 34 0.38 26.14 -36.83
C VAL A 34 -0.92 25.34 -36.88
N THR A 35 -1.34 24.79 -35.75
CA THR A 35 -2.66 24.18 -35.61
C THR A 35 -3.55 25.16 -34.88
N ASP A 36 -4.64 25.58 -35.52
CA ASP A 36 -5.77 26.21 -34.83
C ASP A 36 -6.64 25.12 -34.22
N THR A 37 -6.99 25.31 -32.94
CA THR A 37 -7.83 24.40 -32.18
C THR A 37 -8.94 25.23 -31.57
N GLY A 38 -10.17 25.03 -32.05
CA GLY A 38 -11.36 25.61 -31.45
C GLY A 38 -11.86 24.71 -30.32
N GLU A 39 -11.82 25.19 -29.09
CA GLU A 39 -12.41 24.53 -27.93
C GLU A 39 -13.73 25.23 -27.56
N GLU A 40 -14.81 24.46 -27.46
CA GLU A 40 -16.09 24.96 -26.97
C GLU A 40 -16.16 24.80 -25.45
N ALA A 41 -16.29 25.90 -24.72
CA ALA A 41 -16.53 25.94 -23.29
C ALA A 41 -18.02 26.22 -23.02
N TYR A 42 -18.67 25.31 -22.29
CA TYR A 42 -20.07 25.44 -21.89
C TYR A 42 -20.14 25.95 -20.47
N LEU A 43 -20.55 27.21 -20.32
CA LEU A 43 -20.71 27.87 -19.03
C LEU A 43 -22.08 27.57 -18.43
N ARG A 44 -22.08 27.26 -17.15
CA ARG A 44 -23.18 26.68 -16.40
C ARG A 44 -23.46 27.46 -15.12
N VAL A 45 -24.72 27.45 -14.70
CA VAL A 45 -25.19 28.07 -13.44
C VAL A 45 -25.43 27.06 -12.32
N ASP A 46 -25.41 25.77 -12.64
CA ASP A 46 -25.72 24.68 -11.71
C ASP A 46 -24.46 24.06 -11.09
N ILE A 47 -23.34 24.80 -11.09
CA ILE A 47 -22.10 24.35 -10.44
C ILE A 47 -22.19 24.70 -8.95
N PRO A 48 -22.24 23.70 -8.06
CA PRO A 48 -22.43 23.94 -6.63
C PRO A 48 -21.19 24.53 -5.95
N CYS A 49 -21.42 25.36 -4.94
CA CYS A 49 -20.37 26.06 -4.19
C CYS A 49 -19.63 25.22 -3.14
N GLY A 50 -19.95 23.94 -2.94
CA GLY A 50 -19.22 23.14 -1.95
C GLY A 50 -19.60 23.37 -0.48
N CYS A 51 -20.45 24.33 -0.15
CA CYS A 51 -20.60 24.81 1.23
C CYS A 51 -21.60 24.02 2.09
N GLY A 52 -22.15 22.91 1.58
CA GLY A 52 -23.09 22.06 2.32
C GLY A 52 -24.29 22.86 2.87
N SER A 53 -24.59 22.69 4.16
CA SER A 53 -25.70 23.39 4.84
C SER A 53 -25.49 24.90 5.02
N ALA A 54 -24.28 25.43 4.78
CA ALA A 54 -24.03 26.87 4.87
C ALA A 54 -24.59 27.63 3.65
N CYS A 55 -24.88 26.94 2.55
CA CYS A 55 -25.54 27.50 1.36
C CYS A 55 -26.94 26.92 1.19
N ALA A 56 -27.96 27.79 1.14
CA ALA A 56 -29.34 27.41 0.87
C ALA A 56 -29.67 27.41 -0.64
N ALA A 57 -28.82 27.98 -1.48
CA ALA A 57 -29.04 28.17 -2.92
C ALA A 57 -28.51 27.02 -3.79
N CYS A 58 -27.46 26.31 -3.33
CA CYS A 58 -26.84 25.21 -4.07
C CYS A 58 -27.29 23.84 -3.52
N PRO A 59 -27.34 22.80 -4.37
CA PRO A 59 -27.52 21.45 -3.89
C PRO A 59 -26.32 21.01 -3.02
N PRO A 60 -26.53 20.18 -1.99
CA PRO A 60 -25.45 19.73 -1.13
C PRO A 60 -24.45 18.86 -1.91
N THR A 61 -23.16 19.18 -1.79
CA THR A 61 -22.05 18.44 -2.40
C THR A 61 -21.19 17.75 -1.36
N LEU A 62 -20.49 16.69 -1.76
CA LEU A 62 -19.68 15.88 -0.85
C LEU A 62 -18.33 15.54 -1.52
N PRO A 63 -17.18 16.11 -1.09
CA PRO A 63 -16.98 16.86 0.16
C PRO A 63 -17.73 18.20 0.26
N ALA A 64 -18.05 18.59 1.51
CA ALA A 64 -18.56 19.91 1.85
C ALA A 64 -17.59 20.60 2.82
N LEU A 65 -17.48 21.92 2.70
CA LEU A 65 -16.78 22.78 3.65
C LEU A 65 -17.46 22.68 5.04
N ALA A 66 -16.68 22.63 6.12
CA ALA A 66 -17.16 22.61 7.50
C ALA A 66 -17.19 24.03 8.07
N LEU A 67 -18.15 24.82 7.61
CA LEU A 67 -18.35 26.20 8.08
C LEU A 67 -19.31 26.20 9.29
N GLY A 68 -18.83 26.66 10.44
CA GLY A 68 -19.63 26.74 11.66
C GLY A 68 -20.67 27.88 11.59
N GLY A 69 -21.93 27.56 11.89
CA GLY A 69 -22.97 28.56 12.14
C GLY A 69 -23.47 28.44 13.57
N GLY A 70 -23.24 29.47 14.39
CA GLY A 70 -23.94 29.62 15.67
C GLY A 70 -25.42 29.94 15.42
N SER A 71 -26.32 29.02 15.78
CA SER A 71 -27.64 29.31 16.38
C SER A 71 -28.23 27.99 16.91
N GLY A 72 -28.87 28.06 18.08
CA GLY A 72 -29.17 26.91 18.94
C GLY A 72 -30.34 26.02 18.52
N GLY A 73 -30.32 24.80 19.07
CA GLY A 73 -31.40 23.82 19.03
C GLY A 73 -30.91 22.46 19.51
N GLY A 74 -31.14 22.14 20.79
CA GLY A 74 -30.67 20.91 21.43
C GLY A 74 -31.34 19.64 20.89
N GLY A 75 -30.57 18.56 20.87
CA GLY A 75 -31.04 17.20 20.61
C GLY A 75 -29.88 16.21 20.77
N GLY A 76 -29.77 15.61 21.96
CA GLY A 76 -28.67 14.73 22.34
C GLY A 76 -28.77 13.30 21.80
N GLY A 77 -27.62 12.63 21.73
CA GLY A 77 -27.47 11.20 21.50
C GLY A 77 -25.98 10.83 21.45
N GLY A 78 -25.46 10.26 22.53
CA GLY A 78 -24.03 10.13 22.79
C GLY A 78 -23.32 8.90 22.19
N GLY A 79 -21.99 9.00 22.14
CA GLY A 79 -21.04 7.91 21.91
C GLY A 79 -19.62 8.45 22.07
N GLY A 80 -18.92 8.01 23.13
CA GLY A 80 -17.71 8.63 23.65
C GLY A 80 -16.45 8.49 22.78
N GLY A 81 -15.79 9.62 22.59
CA GLY A 81 -14.40 9.75 22.15
C GLY A 81 -13.99 11.19 22.40
N SER A 82 -13.13 11.43 23.39
CA SER A 82 -12.56 12.75 23.68
C SER A 82 -11.64 13.16 22.52
N ALA A 83 -12.21 13.84 21.52
CA ALA A 83 -11.44 14.58 20.54
C ALA A 83 -11.23 15.99 21.08
N GLU A 84 -9.99 16.32 21.41
CA GLU A 84 -9.54 17.69 21.66
C GLU A 84 -10.00 18.57 20.48
N SER A 85 -10.87 19.54 20.75
CA SER A 85 -11.32 20.52 19.76
C SER A 85 -10.16 21.46 19.42
N GLY A 86 -9.42 21.13 18.37
CA GLY A 86 -8.43 22.04 17.76
C GLY A 86 -9.08 23.32 17.23
N PRO A 87 -8.30 24.38 16.96
CA PRO A 87 -8.81 25.65 16.46
C PRO A 87 -9.50 25.44 15.11
N ARG A 88 -10.81 25.68 15.03
CA ARG A 88 -11.56 25.59 13.78
C ARG A 88 -11.30 26.83 12.93
N GLN A 89 -10.99 26.64 11.67
CA GLN A 89 -10.80 27.72 10.71
C GLN A 89 -12.13 28.44 10.44
N GLU A 90 -12.21 29.74 10.75
CA GLU A 90 -13.44 30.56 10.63
C GLU A 90 -13.58 31.25 9.26
N HIS A 91 -12.60 31.09 8.37
CA HIS A 91 -12.56 31.70 7.03
C HIS A 91 -12.31 30.65 5.93
N LEU A 92 -12.63 30.99 4.68
CA LEU A 92 -12.34 30.17 3.51
C LEU A 92 -10.93 30.44 2.98
N LEU A 93 -10.18 29.39 2.66
CA LEU A 93 -8.85 29.49 2.07
C LEU A 93 -8.91 29.24 0.56
N MET A 94 -8.44 30.19 -0.25
CA MET A 94 -8.30 30.08 -1.70
C MET A 94 -6.85 30.32 -2.15
N PRO A 95 -6.04 29.25 -2.30
CA PRO A 95 -4.66 29.39 -2.73
C PRO A 95 -4.54 29.45 -4.26
N ASP A 96 -3.57 30.23 -4.76
CA ASP A 96 -3.18 30.17 -6.18
C ASP A 96 -2.34 28.91 -6.50
N ALA A 97 -2.07 28.68 -7.79
CA ALA A 97 -1.25 27.53 -8.21
C ALA A 97 0.14 27.52 -7.56
N THR A 98 0.78 28.68 -7.37
CA THR A 98 2.11 28.76 -6.77
C THR A 98 2.04 28.35 -5.30
N ALA A 99 1.17 28.96 -4.50
CA ALA A 99 0.96 28.65 -3.09
C ALA A 99 0.55 27.18 -2.88
N LEU A 100 -0.26 26.62 -3.77
CA LEU A 100 -0.61 25.18 -3.77
C LEU A 100 0.60 24.28 -3.95
N LEU A 101 1.50 24.62 -4.87
CA LEU A 101 2.73 23.87 -5.09
C LEU A 101 3.70 24.05 -3.92
N ASP A 102 3.81 25.28 -3.46
CA ASP A 102 4.82 25.76 -2.55
C ASP A 102 4.56 25.37 -1.10
N CYS A 103 3.30 25.19 -0.73
CA CYS A 103 2.87 24.87 0.63
C CYS A 103 2.03 23.59 0.65
N LEU A 104 2.25 22.67 -0.30
CA LEU A 104 1.46 21.45 -0.44
C LEU A 104 1.53 20.58 0.84
N GLU A 105 2.69 20.54 1.49
CA GLU A 105 2.91 19.83 2.75
C GLU A 105 2.11 20.45 3.90
N VAL A 106 2.00 21.78 3.92
CA VAL A 106 1.20 22.50 4.92
C VAL A 106 -0.29 22.26 4.68
N LEU A 107 -0.74 22.28 3.42
CA LEU A 107 -2.13 21.99 3.03
C LEU A 107 -2.52 20.51 3.27
N GLU A 108 -1.54 19.61 3.38
CA GLU A 108 -1.73 18.20 3.72
C GLU A 108 -1.80 17.96 5.24
N LEU A 109 -1.52 18.95 6.09
CA LEU A 109 -1.71 18.84 7.53
C LEU A 109 -3.20 18.70 7.86
N PRO A 110 -3.58 17.85 8.84
CA PRO A 110 -4.98 17.68 9.23
C PRO A 110 -5.57 18.95 9.88
N GLU A 111 -4.74 19.85 10.41
CA GLU A 111 -5.16 21.11 11.01
C GLU A 111 -5.68 22.13 9.99
N VAL A 112 -5.36 21.97 8.69
CA VAL A 112 -5.77 22.88 7.62
C VAL A 112 -6.98 22.32 6.89
N GLU A 113 -8.10 23.01 7.01
CA GLU A 113 -9.40 22.59 6.45
C GLU A 113 -10.01 23.73 5.60
N ASN A 114 -11.23 23.54 5.09
CA ASN A 114 -12.01 24.59 4.44
C ASN A 114 -11.30 25.26 3.24
N VAL A 115 -10.55 24.48 2.46
CA VAL A 115 -9.82 24.96 1.27
C VAL A 115 -10.67 24.84 0.02
N VAL A 116 -10.85 25.94 -0.70
CA VAL A 116 -11.50 25.98 -2.02
C VAL A 116 -10.42 26.00 -3.10
N LEU A 117 -10.31 24.88 -3.82
CA LEU A 117 -9.39 24.70 -4.93
C LEU A 117 -10.11 25.00 -6.24
N LEU A 118 -9.57 25.89 -7.07
CA LEU A 118 -10.15 26.17 -8.37
C LEU A 118 -9.63 25.18 -9.42
N THR A 119 -10.50 24.72 -10.33
CA THR A 119 -10.10 23.88 -11.46
C THR A 119 -9.02 24.53 -12.31
N SER A 120 -9.04 25.87 -12.48
CA SER A 120 -7.97 26.60 -13.19
C SER A 120 -6.59 26.40 -12.55
N GLU A 121 -6.48 26.50 -11.23
CA GLU A 121 -5.21 26.41 -10.50
C GLU A 121 -4.70 24.96 -10.45
N VAL A 122 -5.60 24.00 -10.23
CA VAL A 122 -5.25 22.58 -10.22
C VAL A 122 -4.78 22.11 -11.61
N ARG A 123 -5.42 22.57 -12.70
CA ARG A 123 -4.99 22.24 -14.08
C ARG A 123 -3.62 22.79 -14.41
N GLN A 124 -3.33 24.04 -14.03
CA GLN A 124 -2.00 24.64 -14.21
C GLN A 124 -0.89 23.78 -13.60
N LEU A 125 -1.15 23.19 -12.43
CA LEU A 125 -0.21 22.29 -11.76
C LEU A 125 -0.17 20.88 -12.36
N ALA A 126 -1.27 20.40 -12.91
CA ALA A 126 -1.37 19.08 -13.52
C ALA A 126 -0.65 19.00 -14.88
N ASP A 127 -0.74 20.06 -15.70
CA ASP A 127 -0.16 20.10 -17.05
C ASP A 127 1.38 20.20 -17.04
N GLY A 128 1.97 20.66 -15.92
CA GLY A 128 3.42 20.71 -15.69
C GLY A 128 3.94 19.70 -14.63
N GLY A 129 3.06 18.88 -14.04
CA GLY A 129 3.35 18.04 -12.88
C GLY A 129 3.62 16.57 -13.20
N GLY A 130 4.42 15.89 -12.35
CA GLY A 130 4.55 14.43 -12.42
C GLY A 130 3.33 13.72 -11.80
N MET A 131 3.05 12.47 -12.22
CA MET A 131 1.87 11.68 -11.81
C MET A 131 1.63 11.62 -10.28
N ARG A 132 2.70 11.65 -9.47
CA ARG A 132 2.62 11.69 -7.99
C ARG A 132 2.08 13.02 -7.45
N ARG A 133 2.46 14.15 -8.03
CA ARG A 133 1.96 15.48 -7.64
C ARG A 133 0.46 15.57 -7.91
N SER A 134 0.02 15.13 -9.08
CA SER A 134 -1.40 15.09 -9.43
C SER A 134 -2.20 14.15 -8.53
N ALA A 135 -1.61 13.04 -8.07
CA ALA A 135 -2.24 12.15 -7.10
C ALA A 135 -2.40 12.80 -5.72
N ARG A 136 -1.38 13.53 -5.23
CA ARG A 136 -1.43 14.29 -3.97
C ARG A 136 -2.48 15.41 -4.03
N LEU A 137 -2.46 16.22 -5.09
CA LEU A 137 -3.46 17.27 -5.32
C LEU A 137 -4.88 16.69 -5.40
N ARG A 138 -5.06 15.53 -6.05
CA ARG A 138 -6.35 14.84 -6.08
C ARG A 138 -6.78 14.38 -4.70
N ALA A 139 -5.85 13.83 -3.91
CA ALA A 139 -6.14 13.41 -2.54
C ALA A 139 -6.60 14.58 -1.66
N LEU A 140 -6.06 15.79 -1.86
CA LEU A 140 -6.46 16.98 -1.10
C LEU A 140 -7.94 17.33 -1.21
N TYR A 141 -8.55 17.23 -2.40
CA TYR A 141 -9.98 17.52 -2.59
C TYR A 141 -10.88 16.28 -2.65
N SER A 142 -10.32 15.07 -2.77
CA SER A 142 -11.10 13.83 -2.77
C SER A 142 -11.33 13.29 -1.35
N ASP A 143 -10.44 13.61 -0.40
CA ASP A 143 -10.60 13.22 0.99
C ASP A 143 -11.61 14.13 1.70
N ARG A 144 -12.77 13.57 2.06
CA ARG A 144 -13.84 14.32 2.71
C ARG A 144 -13.53 14.78 4.11
N ARG A 145 -12.58 14.14 4.80
CA ARG A 145 -12.18 14.53 6.16
C ARG A 145 -11.51 15.90 6.21
N ARG A 146 -10.98 16.35 5.07
CA ARG A 146 -10.27 17.64 4.99
C ARG A 146 -11.19 18.82 4.75
N HIS A 147 -12.48 18.57 4.49
CA HIS A 147 -13.45 19.62 4.17
C HIS A 147 -12.97 20.56 3.04
N ASN A 148 -12.25 20.03 2.06
CA ASN A 148 -11.77 20.78 0.89
C ASN A 148 -12.69 20.56 -0.31
N VAL A 149 -12.85 21.57 -1.15
CA VAL A 149 -13.74 21.52 -2.32
C VAL A 149 -12.97 21.88 -3.58
N LEU A 150 -13.18 21.11 -4.64
CA LEU A 150 -12.79 21.50 -6.00
C LEU A 150 -13.96 22.25 -6.65
N PHE A 151 -13.79 23.55 -6.89
CA PHE A 151 -14.77 24.39 -7.54
C PHE A 151 -14.41 24.59 -9.02
N ASP A 152 -15.36 24.24 -9.90
CA ASP A 152 -15.15 24.32 -11.34
C ASP A 152 -15.42 25.73 -11.89
N ASN A 153 -14.48 26.63 -11.59
CA ASN A 153 -14.55 28.01 -12.04
C ASN A 153 -14.50 28.17 -13.56
N LEU A 154 -13.88 27.22 -14.29
CA LEU A 154 -13.74 27.31 -15.76
C LEU A 154 -15.07 27.16 -16.50
N HIS A 155 -16.01 26.41 -15.92
CA HIS A 155 -17.32 26.17 -16.51
C HIS A 155 -18.44 26.90 -15.75
N HIS A 156 -18.12 27.67 -14.71
CA HIS A 156 -19.12 28.42 -13.96
C HIS A 156 -19.34 29.79 -14.58
N ARG A 157 -20.60 30.14 -14.90
CA ARG A 157 -20.94 31.32 -15.70
C ARG A 157 -20.37 32.63 -15.17
N GLU A 158 -20.40 32.83 -13.86
CA GLU A 158 -20.03 34.11 -13.23
C GLU A 158 -18.53 34.19 -12.87
N THR A 159 -17.85 33.05 -12.73
CA THR A 159 -16.43 33.02 -12.32
C THR A 159 -15.50 32.57 -13.45
N ALA A 160 -16.04 32.19 -14.61
CA ALA A 160 -15.24 31.78 -15.74
C ALA A 160 -14.41 32.95 -16.27
N PRO A 161 -13.09 32.75 -16.51
CA PRO A 161 -12.23 33.81 -16.99
C PRO A 161 -12.76 34.43 -18.29
N ALA A 162 -12.79 35.76 -18.36
CA ALA A 162 -13.22 36.47 -19.56
C ALA A 162 -12.31 36.16 -20.76
N GLY A 163 -12.90 36.06 -21.96
CA GLY A 163 -12.14 35.91 -23.21
C GLY A 163 -11.44 37.22 -23.61
N GLY A 164 -10.13 37.17 -23.87
CA GLY A 164 -9.35 38.35 -24.31
C GLY A 164 -7.82 38.18 -24.28
N ALA A 165 -7.11 39.09 -24.94
CA ALA A 165 -5.66 39.07 -25.18
C ALA A 165 -4.77 39.42 -23.96
N ALA A 166 -5.25 39.18 -22.74
CA ALA A 166 -4.43 39.34 -21.53
C ALA A 166 -3.36 38.22 -21.43
N ALA A 167 -2.22 38.53 -20.81
CA ALA A 167 -1.21 37.54 -20.46
C ALA A 167 -1.82 36.44 -19.56
N ALA A 168 -1.40 35.19 -19.74
CA ALA A 168 -1.98 34.02 -19.06
C ALA A 168 -1.99 34.16 -17.52
N GLU A 169 -0.91 34.71 -16.95
CA GLU A 169 -0.75 34.94 -15.51
C GLU A 169 -1.73 36.00 -14.96
N ARG A 170 -1.95 37.10 -15.71
CA ARG A 170 -2.95 38.12 -15.35
C ARG A 170 -4.38 37.55 -15.40
N ARG A 171 -4.65 36.64 -16.33
CA ARG A 171 -5.96 35.98 -16.45
C ARG A 171 -6.22 35.02 -15.28
N ALA A 172 -5.20 34.29 -14.83
CA ALA A 172 -5.29 33.39 -13.67
C ALA A 172 -5.55 34.16 -12.37
N GLY A 173 -4.77 35.22 -12.11
CA GLY A 173 -4.93 36.06 -10.91
C GLY A 173 -6.32 36.73 -10.83
N LEU A 174 -6.84 37.24 -11.95
CA LEU A 174 -8.19 37.82 -12.00
C LEU A 174 -9.29 36.77 -11.78
N ALA A 175 -9.16 35.58 -12.38
CA ALA A 175 -10.15 34.50 -12.19
C ALA A 175 -10.22 34.01 -10.74
N LEU A 176 -9.10 34.00 -10.03
CA LEU A 176 -9.03 33.66 -8.61
C LEU A 176 -9.77 34.70 -7.75
N LEU A 177 -9.55 35.99 -8.02
CA LEU A 177 -10.23 37.08 -7.29
C LEU A 177 -11.73 37.10 -7.57
N THR A 178 -12.16 36.96 -8.83
CA THR A 178 -13.58 36.87 -9.18
C THR A 178 -14.28 35.70 -8.50
N ALA A 179 -13.60 34.54 -8.38
CA ALA A 179 -14.14 33.42 -7.63
C ALA A 179 -14.23 33.71 -6.12
N ALA A 180 -13.25 34.41 -5.55
CA ALA A 180 -13.26 34.79 -4.13
C ALA A 180 -14.39 35.76 -3.79
N GLU A 181 -14.60 36.79 -4.60
CA GLU A 181 -15.71 37.74 -4.47
C GLU A 181 -17.05 37.03 -4.59
N TRP A 182 -17.19 36.15 -5.59
CA TRP A 182 -18.40 35.36 -5.77
C TRP A 182 -18.70 34.49 -4.55
N TYR A 183 -17.72 33.79 -3.97
CA TYR A 183 -17.94 32.99 -2.76
C TYR A 183 -18.37 33.83 -1.57
N HIS A 184 -17.75 35.00 -1.38
CA HIS A 184 -18.09 35.90 -0.28
C HIS A 184 -19.54 36.41 -0.40
N GLU A 185 -19.94 36.85 -1.60
CA GLU A 185 -21.30 37.31 -1.87
C GLU A 185 -22.33 36.18 -1.81
N HIS A 186 -22.03 35.05 -2.46
CA HIS A 186 -22.91 33.88 -2.54
C HIS A 186 -23.27 33.30 -1.16
N LEU A 187 -22.37 33.41 -0.19
CA LEU A 187 -22.61 32.97 1.19
C LEU A 187 -23.28 34.04 2.06
N GLY A 188 -23.73 35.14 1.47
CA GLY A 188 -24.39 36.25 2.16
C GLY A 188 -23.42 37.05 3.03
N ARG A 189 -22.15 37.15 2.61
CA ARG A 189 -21.08 37.91 3.28
C ARG A 189 -20.77 37.46 4.72
N ARG A 190 -21.16 36.22 5.06
CA ARG A 190 -21.02 35.63 6.40
C ARG A 190 -19.61 35.13 6.72
N PHE A 191 -18.87 34.68 5.70
CA PHE A 191 -17.55 34.07 5.87
C PHE A 191 -16.51 34.90 5.11
N PRO A 192 -15.41 35.31 5.76
CA PRO A 192 -14.28 35.93 5.08
C PRO A 192 -13.63 34.94 4.10
N VAL A 193 -13.15 35.45 2.96
CA VAL A 193 -12.39 34.66 1.98
C VAL A 193 -10.96 35.16 1.95
N VAL A 194 -10.01 34.27 2.24
CA VAL A 194 -8.58 34.58 2.23
C VAL A 194 -7.95 33.98 0.99
N VAL A 195 -7.54 34.85 0.06
CA VAL A 195 -6.77 34.49 -1.12
C VAL A 195 -5.29 34.49 -0.76
N VAL A 196 -4.62 33.35 -0.93
CA VAL A 196 -3.18 33.21 -0.66
C VAL A 196 -2.44 33.20 -1.99
N SER A 197 -1.72 34.30 -2.26
CA SER A 197 -0.93 34.48 -3.47
C SER A 197 0.15 35.53 -3.23
N ASP A 198 1.41 35.14 -3.38
CA ASP A 198 2.54 36.07 -3.26
C ASP A 198 2.54 37.11 -4.41
N ALA A 199 2.10 36.71 -5.61
CA ALA A 199 2.00 37.59 -6.77
C ALA A 199 0.90 38.65 -6.61
N LEU A 200 -0.29 38.26 -6.15
CA LEU A 200 -1.39 39.21 -5.91
C LEU A 200 -1.10 40.07 -4.67
N ALA A 201 -0.49 39.53 -3.61
CA ALA A 201 -0.11 40.31 -2.43
C ALA A 201 0.95 41.38 -2.76
N ALA A 202 1.91 41.10 -3.64
CA ALA A 202 2.87 42.10 -4.11
C ALA A 202 2.23 43.18 -5.00
N GLN A 203 1.12 42.87 -5.68
CA GLN A 203 0.42 43.78 -6.59
C GLN A 203 -0.66 44.63 -5.90
N PHE A 204 -1.37 44.05 -4.92
CA PHE A 204 -2.59 44.61 -4.32
C PHE A 204 -2.61 44.55 -2.79
N GLY A 205 -1.61 43.93 -2.15
CA GLY A 205 -1.52 43.86 -0.69
C GLY A 205 -1.24 45.23 -0.07
N ALA A 206 -1.92 45.53 1.04
CA ALA A 206 -1.62 46.74 1.81
C ALA A 206 -0.17 46.69 2.36
N PRO A 207 0.56 47.81 2.39
CA PRO A 207 1.88 47.85 3.01
C PRO A 207 1.79 47.51 4.52
N PRO A 208 2.81 46.85 5.08
CA PRO A 208 2.79 46.29 6.44
C PRO A 208 2.71 47.31 7.60
N ASP A 209 2.57 48.61 7.31
CA ASP A 209 2.59 49.69 8.30
C ASP A 209 1.20 50.28 8.63
N SER A 210 0.11 49.72 8.10
CA SER A 210 -1.24 50.05 8.60
C SER A 210 -1.62 49.09 9.73
N GLY A 211 -1.39 49.51 10.97
CA GLY A 211 -1.60 48.74 12.21
C GLY A 211 -3.06 48.37 12.53
N GLY A 212 -3.79 47.79 11.59
CA GLY A 212 -5.04 47.08 11.83
C GLY A 212 -4.73 45.60 12.08
N SER A 213 -4.58 45.21 13.35
CA SER A 213 -4.36 43.81 13.70
C SER A 213 -5.56 42.96 13.26
N MET A 214 -5.33 41.97 12.39
CA MET A 214 -6.29 40.91 12.08
C MET A 214 -6.63 40.05 13.33
N GLN A 215 -5.95 40.27 14.45
CA GLN A 215 -6.27 39.70 15.77
C GLN A 215 -7.52 40.29 16.45
N GLN A 216 -8.16 41.35 15.90
CA GLN A 216 -9.31 42.00 16.55
C GLN A 216 -10.66 41.89 15.78
N ALA A 217 -10.69 41.20 14.63
CA ALA A 217 -11.90 41.15 13.80
C ALA A 217 -13.12 40.37 14.37
N PRO A 218 -13.01 39.38 15.29
CA PRO A 218 -14.22 38.70 15.76
C PRO A 218 -14.90 39.36 16.98
N GLN A 219 -14.36 40.45 17.56
CA GLN A 219 -14.92 41.03 18.81
C GLN A 219 -15.76 42.31 18.63
N GLN A 220 -15.68 43.02 17.50
CA GLN A 220 -16.40 44.30 17.32
C GLN A 220 -17.73 44.19 16.57
N ALA A 221 -18.05 43.04 15.94
CA ALA A 221 -19.35 42.81 15.32
C ALA A 221 -20.50 42.58 16.33
N ALA A 222 -20.21 42.47 17.63
CA ALA A 222 -21.19 42.23 18.68
C ALA A 222 -21.63 43.49 19.47
N ALA A 223 -21.09 44.69 19.16
CA ALA A 223 -21.22 45.85 20.05
C ALA A 223 -21.84 47.12 19.41
N GLN A 224 -22.59 47.01 18.32
CA GLN A 224 -23.38 48.12 17.78
C GLN A 224 -24.82 47.68 17.51
N GLN A 225 -25.60 47.59 18.58
CA GLN A 225 -27.06 47.67 18.52
C GLN A 225 -27.45 49.16 18.50
N PRO A 226 -28.31 49.62 17.59
CA PRO A 226 -29.05 50.85 17.83
C PRO A 226 -30.16 50.56 18.86
N ALA A 227 -30.26 51.46 19.83
CA ALA A 227 -31.19 51.40 20.96
C ALA A 227 -32.67 51.40 20.52
N ALA A 228 -33.48 50.70 21.30
CA ALA A 228 -34.93 50.63 21.17
C ALA A 228 -35.64 51.94 21.57
N ALA A 229 -36.74 52.24 20.89
CA ALA A 229 -37.89 53.01 21.41
C ALA A 229 -39.16 52.66 20.58
N ASP A 230 -40.14 52.05 21.26
CA ASP A 230 -41.61 52.27 21.26
C ASP A 230 -42.34 52.51 19.90
N ASP A 231 -43.48 51.92 19.56
CA ASP A 231 -44.70 51.69 20.35
C ASP A 231 -45.60 50.61 19.69
N ASP A 232 -46.43 50.00 20.53
CA ASP A 232 -47.63 49.24 20.21
C ASP A 232 -48.62 50.01 19.31
N ALA A 233 -49.33 49.27 18.44
CA ALA A 233 -50.74 49.48 18.02
C ALA A 233 -50.97 49.28 16.51
N GLU A 234 -50.93 48.05 16.01
CA GLU A 234 -51.66 47.72 14.76
C GLU A 234 -52.02 46.22 14.62
N LEU A 235 -52.02 45.46 15.72
CA LEU A 235 -52.39 44.04 15.74
C LEU A 235 -53.87 43.80 16.15
N GLU A 236 -54.62 44.86 16.45
CA GLU A 236 -56.02 44.73 16.93
C GLU A 236 -57.09 45.19 15.94
N ALA A 237 -56.74 45.59 14.71
CA ALA A 237 -57.69 46.25 13.80
C ALA A 237 -58.06 45.48 12.52
N LEU A 238 -57.42 44.37 12.17
CA LEU A 238 -57.64 43.74 10.84
C LEU A 238 -57.98 42.25 10.85
N LEU A 239 -58.30 41.69 12.02
CA LEU A 239 -58.88 40.34 12.14
C LEU A 239 -60.18 40.40 12.92
N GLN A 240 -61.24 40.87 12.25
CA GLN A 240 -62.59 40.27 12.23
C GLN A 240 -63.60 41.30 11.71
N GLN A 241 -64.09 41.12 10.48
CA GLN A 241 -65.52 41.19 10.17
C GLN A 241 -65.83 40.79 8.71
N MET A 242 -66.73 39.80 8.60
CA MET A 242 -67.65 39.50 7.49
C MET A 242 -67.12 38.75 6.25
N ASP A 243 -67.05 37.42 6.41
CA ASP A 243 -67.96 36.38 5.89
C ASP A 243 -68.90 36.61 4.66
N ILE A 244 -69.24 35.46 4.05
CA ILE A 244 -70.18 35.15 2.94
C ILE A 244 -69.58 35.32 1.53
N GLY A 245 -69.53 34.33 0.62
CA GLY A 245 -70.08 32.99 0.57
C GLY A 245 -70.40 32.60 -0.89
N SER A 246 -70.20 31.32 -1.21
CA SER A 246 -70.92 30.54 -2.24
C SER A 246 -70.61 30.71 -3.76
N SER A 247 -70.31 29.55 -4.36
CA SER A 247 -71.07 28.89 -5.45
C SER A 247 -70.36 28.59 -6.79
N ALA A 248 -70.30 27.28 -7.06
CA ALA A 248 -70.85 26.56 -8.22
C ALA A 248 -70.26 26.70 -9.65
N GLY A 249 -70.22 25.53 -10.31
CA GLY A 249 -70.36 25.33 -11.76
C GLY A 249 -69.06 25.48 -12.55
N GLY A 250 -68.63 24.57 -13.41
CA GLY A 250 -69.37 23.90 -14.49
C GLY A 250 -68.56 24.15 -15.76
N ALA A 251 -67.90 23.14 -16.32
CA ALA A 251 -68.35 22.38 -17.49
C ALA A 251 -68.22 23.13 -18.83
N SER A 252 -67.68 22.39 -19.82
CA SER A 252 -67.95 22.50 -21.26
C SER A 252 -67.41 23.76 -21.96
N SER A 253 -67.03 23.79 -23.24
CA SER A 253 -66.94 22.82 -24.34
C SER A 253 -66.46 23.62 -25.55
N SER A 254 -65.93 22.92 -26.57
CA SER A 254 -66.05 23.27 -27.99
C SER A 254 -65.34 24.57 -28.43
N SER A 255 -64.82 24.76 -29.63
CA SER A 255 -64.96 24.10 -30.92
C SER A 255 -64.05 24.85 -31.90
N GLY A 256 -63.75 24.22 -33.03
CA GLY A 256 -63.38 24.89 -34.29
C GLY A 256 -61.92 24.66 -34.64
N ALA A 257 -61.58 23.73 -35.53
CA ALA A 257 -61.79 23.84 -37.00
C ALA A 257 -61.08 25.08 -37.55
N ALA A 258 -60.33 25.08 -38.64
CA ALA A 258 -59.93 24.14 -39.67
C ALA A 258 -58.57 24.68 -40.17
N GLY A 259 -57.68 23.96 -40.81
CA GLY A 259 -57.87 23.27 -42.08
C GLY A 259 -56.49 23.09 -42.72
N GLY A 260 -56.26 21.94 -43.33
CA GLY A 260 -55.79 21.85 -44.71
C GLY A 260 -54.36 21.31 -44.75
N TRP A 261 -54.14 20.00 -44.89
CA TRP A 261 -54.19 19.16 -46.10
C TRP A 261 -53.22 19.57 -47.22
N GLY A 262 -52.38 18.60 -47.57
CA GLY A 262 -51.35 18.58 -48.62
C GLY A 262 -50.02 18.14 -48.00
N GLY A 263 -49.62 16.87 -47.94
CA GLY A 263 -49.65 15.85 -49.00
C GLY A 263 -48.70 16.31 -50.13
N VAL A 264 -47.58 15.67 -50.47
CA VAL A 264 -47.37 14.24 -50.71
C VAL A 264 -45.87 14.04 -51.07
N THR A 265 -45.26 12.99 -50.49
CA THR A 265 -44.23 12.05 -51.00
C THR A 265 -42.87 12.47 -51.59
N GLY A 266 -41.86 11.64 -51.26
CA GLY A 266 -40.76 11.25 -52.16
C GLY A 266 -39.37 11.63 -51.62
N ALA A 267 -38.72 10.80 -50.80
CA ALA A 267 -37.84 9.68 -51.18
C ALA A 267 -36.43 10.08 -51.67
N ALA A 268 -35.45 9.70 -50.82
CA ALA A 268 -34.12 9.13 -51.12
C ALA A 268 -32.94 9.97 -51.68
N SER A 269 -31.81 9.73 -51.01
CA SER A 269 -30.44 9.51 -51.52
C SER A 269 -29.42 10.66 -51.58
N SER A 270 -28.43 10.53 -50.68
CA SER A 270 -26.96 10.49 -50.85
C SER A 270 -26.15 11.55 -51.63
N SER A 271 -25.00 11.85 -50.98
CA SER A 271 -23.61 12.00 -51.50
C SER A 271 -23.11 13.34 -52.08
N SER A 272 -22.17 13.91 -51.31
CA SER A 272 -20.84 14.44 -51.64
C SER A 272 -20.61 15.49 -52.74
N ALA A 273 -19.90 16.54 -52.29
CA ALA A 273 -18.75 17.22 -52.91
C ALA A 273 -18.96 18.00 -54.22
N ALA A 274 -18.82 19.33 -54.13
CA ALA A 274 -17.64 20.09 -54.58
C ALA A 274 -18.01 21.51 -55.07
N GLN A 275 -17.11 22.47 -54.77
CA GLN A 275 -16.88 23.75 -55.48
C GLN A 275 -17.97 24.84 -55.28
N VAL A 276 -17.71 26.14 -55.09
CA VAL A 276 -16.65 27.12 -55.46
C VAL A 276 -16.76 28.25 -54.38
N ASP A 277 -15.76 28.83 -53.72
CA ASP A 277 -14.43 29.37 -54.06
C ASP A 277 -14.44 30.73 -54.79
N ALA A 278 -14.67 31.84 -54.09
CA ALA A 278 -14.48 33.20 -54.62
C ALA A 278 -14.32 34.30 -53.54
N SER A 279 -13.45 34.12 -52.53
CA SER A 279 -13.13 35.22 -51.60
C SER A 279 -11.70 35.24 -51.04
N ILE A 280 -10.80 34.39 -51.54
CA ILE A 280 -9.40 34.30 -51.06
C ILE A 280 -8.45 35.26 -51.80
N ALA A 281 -8.83 35.77 -52.98
CA ALA A 281 -7.98 36.65 -53.77
C ALA A 281 -7.77 38.07 -53.17
N SER A 282 -8.61 38.49 -52.21
CA SER A 282 -8.50 39.81 -51.57
C SER A 282 -7.57 39.84 -50.34
N LEU A 283 -7.21 38.68 -49.78
CA LEU A 283 -6.47 38.58 -48.52
C LEU A 283 -4.96 38.42 -48.72
N LEU A 284 -4.53 38.00 -49.91
CA LEU A 284 -3.12 37.67 -50.19
C LEU A 284 -2.28 38.89 -50.59
N ASP A 285 -2.89 39.98 -51.03
CA ASP A 285 -2.19 41.23 -51.37
C ASP A 285 -1.83 42.06 -50.12
N SER A 286 -2.55 41.86 -49.01
CA SER A 286 -2.32 42.55 -47.73
C SER A 286 -1.10 42.03 -46.95
N LEU A 287 -0.57 40.87 -47.34
CA LEU A 287 0.52 40.19 -46.61
C LEU A 287 1.89 40.32 -47.29
N GLY A 288 2.01 41.05 -48.40
CA GLY A 288 3.32 41.44 -48.96
C GLY A 288 4.23 40.27 -49.36
N LEU A 289 3.66 39.12 -49.73
CA LEU A 289 4.40 37.96 -50.21
C LEU A 289 4.19 37.82 -51.73
N GLY A 290 4.96 38.59 -52.49
CA GLY A 290 5.13 38.41 -53.93
C GLY A 290 6.31 37.48 -54.22
N ASP A 291 6.06 36.38 -54.93
CA ASP A 291 7.06 35.42 -55.38
C ASP A 291 8.00 36.05 -56.44
N GLY A 292 9.31 35.96 -56.18
CA GLY A 292 10.36 36.07 -57.21
C GLY A 292 10.99 34.69 -57.45
N PRO A 293 11.22 34.28 -58.70
CA PRO A 293 11.56 32.89 -59.04
C PRO A 293 13.03 32.53 -58.76
N ALA A 294 13.22 31.25 -58.45
CA ALA A 294 14.47 30.61 -58.09
C ALA A 294 15.45 30.45 -59.27
N THR A 295 16.75 30.62 -58.99
CA THR A 295 17.83 30.12 -59.86
C THR A 295 18.94 29.46 -59.03
N GLN A 296 19.07 28.16 -59.25
CA GLN A 296 20.26 27.30 -59.31
C GLN A 296 21.26 27.21 -58.13
N ALA A 297 21.58 25.94 -57.85
CA ALA A 297 22.52 25.44 -56.84
C ALA A 297 24.00 25.64 -57.23
N GLN A 298 24.87 25.75 -56.23
CA GLN A 298 26.19 25.08 -56.14
C GLN A 298 26.83 25.21 -54.73
N PRO A 299 27.78 24.34 -54.35
CA PRO A 299 28.21 24.13 -52.96
C PRO A 299 29.55 24.82 -52.60
N ALA A 300 29.78 24.88 -51.28
CA ALA A 300 31.05 25.04 -50.56
C ALA A 300 31.78 26.40 -50.59
N ALA A 301 31.91 27.03 -49.41
CA ALA A 301 33.11 27.73 -48.98
C ALA A 301 33.10 28.00 -47.46
N ALA A 302 34.28 27.92 -46.87
CA ALA A 302 34.60 28.05 -45.45
C ALA A 302 34.65 29.52 -44.96
N ALA A 303 34.97 29.67 -43.66
CA ALA A 303 35.40 30.85 -42.89
C ALA A 303 34.33 31.39 -41.90
N GLN A 304 34.44 31.10 -40.60
CA GLN A 304 35.27 31.72 -39.55
C GLN A 304 34.47 32.72 -38.67
N PRO A 305 34.94 32.99 -37.42
CA PRO A 305 34.08 33.18 -36.26
C PRO A 305 33.79 34.65 -35.96
N VAL A 306 32.61 34.95 -35.40
CA VAL A 306 32.31 36.29 -34.86
C VAL A 306 31.73 36.18 -33.46
N GLN A 307 32.64 36.44 -32.51
CA GLN A 307 32.54 37.32 -31.34
C GLN A 307 31.25 37.30 -30.49
N GLN A 308 31.50 36.99 -29.22
CA GLN A 308 30.69 37.30 -28.05
C GLN A 308 30.15 38.74 -28.10
N ALA A 309 28.82 38.88 -28.20
CA ALA A 309 28.13 40.08 -27.79
C ALA A 309 27.62 39.87 -26.35
N GLN A 310 28.27 40.54 -25.41
CA GLN A 310 27.75 40.79 -24.07
C GLN A 310 26.41 41.51 -24.21
N GLN A 311 25.29 40.85 -23.91
CA GLN A 311 24.06 41.56 -23.59
C GLN A 311 24.05 41.83 -22.09
N ALA A 312 24.27 43.11 -21.79
CA ALA A 312 24.10 43.72 -20.49
C ALA A 312 22.70 43.44 -19.93
N GLN A 313 22.65 43.19 -18.62
CA GLN A 313 21.43 43.18 -17.82
C GLN A 313 20.64 44.48 -18.07
N GLN A 314 19.49 44.37 -18.73
CA GLN A 314 18.48 45.42 -18.65
C GLN A 314 17.83 45.36 -17.27
N PRO A 315 17.61 46.50 -16.60
CA PRO A 315 16.82 46.52 -15.37
C PRO A 315 15.39 46.03 -15.66
N PRO A 316 14.68 45.46 -14.67
CA PRO A 316 13.31 45.01 -14.88
C PRO A 316 12.44 46.18 -15.37
N PRO A 317 11.47 45.93 -16.28
CA PRO A 317 10.60 46.98 -16.77
C PRO A 317 9.85 47.61 -15.59
N ALA A 318 9.78 48.93 -15.57
CA ALA A 318 9.05 49.70 -14.57
C ALA A 318 7.62 49.15 -14.44
N ALA A 319 7.18 48.94 -13.20
CA ALA A 319 5.83 48.53 -12.87
C ALA A 319 4.82 49.42 -13.61
N ALA A 320 4.07 48.84 -14.53
CA ALA A 320 2.94 49.53 -15.15
C ALA A 320 1.99 49.94 -14.03
N SER A 321 1.67 51.23 -13.90
CA SER A 321 0.69 51.70 -12.92
C SER A 321 -0.68 51.17 -13.33
N TYR A 322 -1.26 50.29 -12.53
CA TYR A 322 -2.61 49.76 -12.70
C TYR A 322 -3.61 50.62 -11.93
N PRO A 323 -4.87 50.75 -12.40
CA PRO A 323 -5.92 51.34 -11.57
C PRO A 323 -6.13 50.48 -10.31
N PRO A 324 -6.44 51.08 -9.14
CA PRO A 324 -6.77 50.32 -7.94
C PRO A 324 -8.04 49.49 -8.19
N LEU A 325 -8.01 48.22 -7.80
CA LEU A 325 -9.21 47.38 -7.72
C LEU A 325 -9.81 47.59 -6.33
N ASP A 326 -11.04 48.11 -6.27
CA ASP A 326 -11.83 48.17 -5.04
C ASP A 326 -12.36 46.75 -4.73
N LEU A 327 -11.64 45.99 -3.92
CA LEU A 327 -12.08 44.66 -3.47
C LEU A 327 -13.28 44.77 -2.52
N GLU A 328 -14.21 43.81 -2.60
CA GLU A 328 -15.34 43.74 -1.67
C GLU A 328 -14.87 43.62 -0.20
N PRO A 329 -15.51 44.34 0.75
CA PRO A 329 -15.19 44.26 2.18
C PRO A 329 -15.44 42.84 2.72
N GLY A 330 -14.39 42.02 2.81
CA GLY A 330 -14.47 40.62 3.27
C GLY A 330 -13.63 39.63 2.46
N VAL A 331 -13.06 40.05 1.33
CA VAL A 331 -12.03 39.31 0.59
C VAL A 331 -10.65 39.86 0.96
N HIS A 332 -9.77 39.01 1.48
CA HIS A 332 -8.42 39.38 1.92
C HIS A 332 -7.37 38.70 1.05
N ILE A 333 -6.38 39.47 0.58
CA ILE A 333 -5.22 38.94 -0.15
C ILE A 333 -4.02 38.92 0.79
N LEU A 334 -3.47 37.73 1.03
CA LEU A 334 -2.29 37.55 1.87
C LEU A 334 -1.19 36.83 1.09
N SER A 335 0.06 37.20 1.39
CA SER A 335 1.22 36.42 0.97
C SER A 335 1.26 35.09 1.74
N SER A 336 1.95 34.09 1.20
CA SER A 336 2.16 32.81 1.87
C SER A 336 2.79 33.03 3.25
N ALA A 337 3.76 33.95 3.36
CA ALA A 337 4.41 34.29 4.62
C ALA A 337 3.47 34.95 5.64
N ALA A 338 2.64 35.89 5.21
CA ALA A 338 1.68 36.57 6.10
C ALA A 338 0.58 35.63 6.58
N TYR A 339 0.10 34.74 5.72
CA TYR A 339 -0.95 33.79 6.06
C TYR A 339 -0.44 32.68 6.98
N TRP A 340 0.55 31.90 6.55
CA TRP A 340 1.01 30.75 7.33
C TRP A 340 1.84 31.15 8.55
N GLY A 341 2.63 32.23 8.45
CA GLY A 341 3.42 32.75 9.58
C GLY A 341 2.62 33.62 10.54
N GLY A 342 1.62 34.37 10.05
CA GLY A 342 0.80 35.27 10.86
C GLY A 342 -0.46 34.59 11.40
N VAL A 343 -1.36 34.17 10.50
CA VAL A 343 -2.67 33.57 10.87
C VAL A 343 -2.46 32.22 11.57
N TRP A 344 -1.60 31.37 11.01
CA TRP A 344 -1.35 30.02 11.53
C TRP A 344 -0.13 29.88 12.45
N GLY A 345 0.63 30.96 12.68
CA GLY A 345 1.88 30.91 13.44
C GLY A 345 1.77 30.41 14.88
N HIS A 346 0.55 30.41 15.44
CA HIS A 346 0.26 29.89 16.77
C HIS A 346 0.10 28.35 16.83
N VAL A 347 -0.12 27.69 15.68
CA VAL A 347 -0.27 26.23 15.59
C VAL A 347 1.12 25.61 15.33
N PRO A 348 1.71 24.88 16.29
CA PRO A 348 3.10 24.42 16.16
C PRO A 348 3.34 23.54 14.92
N ALA A 349 2.43 22.62 14.62
CA ALA A 349 2.54 21.72 13.47
C ALA A 349 2.62 22.49 12.13
N VAL A 350 1.80 23.52 11.96
CA VAL A 350 1.79 24.37 10.76
C VAL A 350 3.03 25.27 10.73
N ALA A 351 3.36 25.90 11.84
CA ALA A 351 4.49 26.82 11.94
C ALA A 351 5.84 26.13 11.66
N ASP A 352 6.05 24.92 12.18
CA ASP A 352 7.28 24.14 12.00
C ASP A 352 7.48 23.72 10.53
N VAL A 353 6.43 23.17 9.91
CA VAL A 353 6.46 22.74 8.50
C VAL A 353 6.64 23.95 7.58
N PHE A 354 5.86 25.02 7.80
CA PHE A 354 5.94 26.22 6.97
C PHE A 354 7.30 26.91 7.08
N ASP A 355 7.83 27.11 8.29
CA ASP A 355 9.16 27.71 8.49
C ASP A 355 10.24 26.87 7.79
N SER A 356 10.16 25.55 7.88
CA SER A 356 11.10 24.64 7.21
C SER A 356 11.05 24.75 5.69
N VAL A 357 9.84 24.76 5.11
CA VAL A 357 9.62 24.93 3.65
C VAL A 357 10.17 26.27 3.17
N GLN A 358 9.88 27.37 3.87
CA GLN A 358 10.37 28.70 3.52
C GLN A 358 11.89 28.79 3.57
N GLN A 359 12.51 28.17 4.58
CA GLN A 359 13.96 28.16 4.70
C GLN A 359 14.66 27.31 3.66
N SER A 360 14.03 26.22 3.23
CA SER A 360 14.52 25.39 2.12
C SER A 360 14.54 26.21 0.82
N LYS A 361 13.42 26.86 0.47
CA LYS A 361 13.35 27.71 -0.73
C LYS A 361 14.29 28.91 -0.70
N ALA A 362 14.41 29.58 0.44
CA ALA A 362 15.35 30.69 0.60
C ALA A 362 16.81 30.23 0.45
N ALA A 363 17.11 28.95 0.71
CA ALA A 363 18.41 28.37 0.43
C ALA A 363 18.63 28.21 -1.08
N ASP A 364 17.66 27.63 -1.78
CA ASP A 364 17.70 27.39 -3.22
C ASP A 364 17.86 28.71 -4.00
N ALA A 365 17.15 29.76 -3.61
CA ALA A 365 17.20 31.07 -4.28
C ALA A 365 18.56 31.80 -4.12
N ARG A 366 19.32 31.55 -3.03
CA ARG A 366 20.56 32.27 -2.72
C ARG A 366 21.81 31.67 -3.38
N GLN A 367 21.74 30.49 -4.01
CA GLN A 367 22.93 29.71 -4.38
C GLN A 367 23.12 29.45 -5.88
N GLY A 368 22.84 30.47 -6.71
CA GLY A 368 23.15 30.49 -8.15
C GLY A 368 24.64 30.59 -8.54
N GLY A 369 25.58 30.46 -7.59
CA GLY A 369 27.01 30.42 -7.93
C GLY A 369 27.97 30.57 -6.76
N SER A 370 28.56 29.48 -6.29
CA SER A 370 30.00 29.39 -5.99
C SER A 370 30.38 27.92 -5.76
N GLY A 371 31.49 27.49 -6.36
CA GLY A 371 31.95 26.11 -6.41
C GLY A 371 32.60 25.60 -5.12
N GLY A 372 32.51 24.28 -4.92
CA GLY A 372 33.20 23.55 -3.85
C GLY A 372 32.89 22.04 -3.82
N GLY A 373 31.75 21.60 -4.34
CA GLY A 373 31.37 20.18 -4.39
C GLY A 373 31.77 19.50 -5.70
N GLY A 374 32.61 18.47 -5.62
CA GLY A 374 33.17 17.74 -6.76
C GLY A 374 32.20 16.82 -7.53
N PHE A 375 30.90 17.15 -7.63
CA PHE A 375 29.95 16.39 -8.43
C PHE A 375 29.86 16.90 -9.88
N ARG A 376 29.47 16.04 -10.82
CA ARG A 376 29.30 16.40 -12.23
C ARG A 376 27.92 17.02 -12.49
N PRO A 377 27.78 17.92 -13.48
CA PRO A 377 26.46 18.39 -13.91
C PRO A 377 25.64 17.22 -14.48
N HIS A 378 24.32 17.25 -14.30
CA HIS A 378 23.41 16.28 -14.91
C HIS A 378 23.17 16.63 -16.39
N LEU A 379 22.94 15.60 -17.22
CA LEU A 379 22.59 15.79 -18.62
C LEU A 379 21.18 16.41 -18.73
N SER A 380 20.93 17.16 -19.81
CA SER A 380 19.58 17.63 -20.12
C SER A 380 18.67 16.46 -20.48
N HIS A 381 17.36 16.61 -20.28
CA HIS A 381 16.37 15.57 -20.62
C HIS A 381 16.51 15.08 -22.07
N ALA A 382 16.65 16.02 -23.01
CA ALA A 382 16.80 15.71 -24.42
C ALA A 382 18.08 14.91 -24.72
N ALA A 383 19.19 15.21 -24.05
CA ALA A 383 20.44 14.46 -24.20
C ALA A 383 20.35 13.05 -23.60
N MET A 384 19.64 12.89 -22.48
CA MET A 384 19.38 11.57 -21.88
C MET A 384 18.50 10.70 -22.79
N GLU A 385 17.40 11.24 -23.31
CA GLU A 385 16.51 10.52 -24.23
C GLU A 385 17.24 10.11 -25.51
N ALA A 386 18.04 11.02 -26.09
CA ALA A 386 18.85 10.72 -27.27
C ALA A 386 19.87 9.60 -26.99
N GLY A 387 20.57 9.65 -25.85
CA GLY A 387 21.53 8.62 -25.45
C GLY A 387 20.91 7.27 -25.12
N LEU A 388 19.70 7.25 -24.55
CA LEU A 388 18.94 6.00 -24.33
C LEU A 388 18.46 5.41 -25.66
N ALA A 389 18.02 6.25 -26.60
CA ALA A 389 17.58 5.82 -27.92
C ALA A 389 18.74 5.33 -28.80
N SER A 390 19.94 5.92 -28.69
CA SER A 390 21.14 5.47 -29.40
C SER A 390 21.80 4.23 -28.76
N GLY A 391 21.46 3.91 -27.52
CA GLY A 391 22.06 2.81 -26.75
C GLY A 391 23.37 3.17 -26.04
N ASP A 392 23.81 4.43 -26.11
CA ASP A 392 25.00 4.94 -25.42
C ASP A 392 24.80 5.07 -23.90
N LEU A 393 23.54 5.24 -23.48
CA LEU A 393 23.11 5.27 -22.08
C LEU A 393 22.26 4.05 -21.75
N LEU A 394 22.33 3.65 -20.49
CA LEU A 394 21.57 2.54 -19.95
C LEU A 394 20.79 3.02 -18.73
N GLU A 395 19.53 2.62 -18.64
CA GLU A 395 18.71 2.89 -17.48
C GLU A 395 18.65 1.71 -16.51
N GLY A 396 18.51 2.02 -15.23
CA GLY A 396 18.44 1.02 -14.19
C GLY A 396 18.08 1.60 -12.84
N THR A 397 17.80 0.72 -11.88
CA THR A 397 17.50 1.10 -10.50
C THR A 397 18.75 0.99 -9.63
N LEU A 398 19.08 2.06 -8.91
CA LEU A 398 20.25 2.14 -8.05
C LEU A 398 19.98 1.54 -6.67
N CYS A 399 20.87 0.65 -6.25
CA CYS A 399 20.86 -0.05 -4.98
C CYS A 399 22.13 0.28 -4.18
N ALA A 400 22.07 1.36 -3.37
CA ALA A 400 23.16 1.70 -2.47
C ALA A 400 23.48 0.60 -1.43
N SER A 401 24.76 0.42 -1.14
CA SER A 401 25.27 -0.55 -0.17
C SER A 401 24.92 -0.14 1.25
N ARG A 402 24.44 -1.11 2.06
CA ARG A 402 24.23 -0.91 3.50
C ARG A 402 25.54 -0.90 4.31
N ARG A 403 26.62 -1.46 3.74
CA ARG A 403 27.87 -1.73 4.46
C ARG A 403 28.98 -0.74 4.12
N VAL A 404 29.04 -0.32 2.87
CA VAL A 404 30.11 0.55 2.34
C VAL A 404 29.48 1.84 1.83
N PRO A 405 29.58 2.94 2.58
CA PRO A 405 29.09 4.24 2.13
C PRO A 405 29.79 4.66 0.84
N GLY A 406 29.01 5.09 -0.17
CA GLY A 406 29.56 5.52 -1.45
C GLY A 406 29.68 4.42 -2.51
N GLU A 407 29.25 3.21 -2.21
CA GLU A 407 29.08 2.13 -3.20
C GLU A 407 27.60 1.85 -3.47
N ALA A 408 27.27 1.58 -4.73
CA ALA A 408 25.94 1.14 -5.14
C ALA A 408 26.03 0.19 -6.34
N THR A 409 25.03 -0.66 -6.52
CA THR A 409 24.86 -1.42 -7.76
C THR A 409 23.68 -0.85 -8.55
N VAL A 410 23.76 -0.85 -9.88
CA VAL A 410 22.64 -0.49 -10.76
C VAL A 410 22.21 -1.75 -11.49
N ALA A 411 20.94 -2.13 -11.29
CA ALA A 411 20.32 -3.22 -12.04
C ALA A 411 19.82 -2.70 -13.39
N VAL A 412 20.42 -3.20 -14.47
CA VAL A 412 20.10 -2.85 -15.86
C VAL A 412 19.33 -4.02 -16.50
N GLY A 413 18.57 -3.77 -17.57
CA GLY A 413 17.87 -4.81 -18.32
C GLY A 413 18.76 -6.01 -18.69
N GLY A 414 18.16 -7.22 -18.70
CA GLY A 414 18.88 -8.47 -18.97
C GLY A 414 19.60 -9.09 -17.77
N GLY A 415 19.32 -8.63 -16.54
CA GLY A 415 19.88 -9.22 -15.31
C GLY A 415 21.30 -8.77 -14.96
N ARG A 416 21.88 -7.85 -15.73
CA ARG A 416 23.22 -7.30 -15.50
C ARG A 416 23.20 -6.31 -14.33
N GLN A 417 24.18 -6.41 -13.44
CA GLN A 417 24.41 -5.44 -12.37
C GLN A 417 25.74 -4.72 -12.60
N LEU A 418 25.71 -3.39 -12.52
CA LEU A 418 26.90 -2.55 -12.64
C LEU A 418 27.26 -1.99 -11.26
N LEU A 419 28.51 -2.17 -10.84
CA LEU A 419 29.01 -1.57 -9.60
C LEU A 419 29.42 -0.12 -9.86
N ILE A 420 28.90 0.79 -9.03
CA ILE A 420 29.29 2.19 -8.97
C ILE A 420 29.98 2.40 -7.63
N SER A 421 31.22 2.87 -7.67
CA SER A 421 32.01 3.15 -6.46
C SER A 421 32.49 4.60 -6.46
N GLY A 422 32.42 5.22 -5.28
CA GLY A 422 32.84 6.58 -5.05
C GLY A 422 31.70 7.59 -5.15
N ARG A 423 31.71 8.56 -4.23
CA ARG A 423 30.71 9.64 -4.19
C ARG A 423 30.57 10.40 -5.53
N PRO A 424 31.65 10.79 -6.23
CA PRO A 424 31.52 11.50 -7.51
C PRO A 424 30.80 10.67 -8.59
N ALA A 425 30.98 9.35 -8.60
CA ALA A 425 30.37 8.45 -9.58
C ALA A 425 28.88 8.19 -9.28
N LEU A 426 28.49 8.17 -8.01
CA LEU A 426 27.07 8.14 -7.62
C LEU A 426 26.31 9.41 -8.03
N ASN A 427 27.03 10.51 -8.24
CA ASN A 427 26.52 11.77 -8.80
C ASN A 427 25.15 12.22 -8.25
N ARG A 428 25.05 12.27 -6.91
CA ARG A 428 23.86 12.72 -6.16
C ARG A 428 22.63 11.80 -6.30
N ALA A 429 22.80 10.57 -6.79
CA ALA A 429 21.77 9.54 -6.76
C ALA A 429 21.63 8.91 -5.36
N ILE A 430 20.41 8.52 -5.01
CA ILE A 430 20.08 7.87 -3.73
C ILE A 430 19.49 6.47 -3.94
N HIS A 431 19.37 5.71 -2.85
CA HIS A 431 18.85 4.35 -2.89
C HIS A 431 17.41 4.30 -3.45
N GLY A 432 17.18 3.47 -4.46
CA GLY A 432 15.87 3.28 -5.08
C GLY A 432 15.60 4.20 -6.28
N ASP A 433 16.52 5.11 -6.61
CA ASP A 433 16.40 5.93 -7.82
C ASP A 433 16.42 5.03 -9.05
N ARG A 434 15.47 5.23 -9.97
CA ARG A 434 15.85 5.08 -11.38
C ARG A 434 16.79 6.25 -11.63
N VAL A 435 18.04 5.99 -11.94
CA VAL A 435 18.93 7.05 -12.42
C VAL A 435 18.41 7.38 -13.84
N ALA A 436 17.50 8.35 -14.08
CA ALA A 436 17.13 9.59 -13.39
C ALA A 436 15.66 9.68 -12.83
N ARG A 437 15.54 10.20 -11.59
CA ARG A 437 14.37 10.72 -10.82
C ARG A 437 13.88 9.87 -9.62
N TRP A 438 13.74 10.55 -8.47
CA TRP A 438 13.01 10.11 -7.27
C TRP A 438 12.22 11.25 -6.61
N SER A 439 11.24 10.89 -5.77
CA SER A 439 10.49 11.79 -4.87
C SER A 439 9.88 10.94 -3.73
N GLY A 440 10.26 11.15 -2.48
CA GLY A 440 9.72 10.38 -1.35
C GLY A 440 10.03 11.00 0.00
N GLU A 441 9.47 10.42 1.05
CA GLU A 441 9.65 10.85 2.45
C GLU A 441 10.75 10.02 3.14
N ILE A 442 11.51 10.64 4.03
CA ILE A 442 12.65 10.06 4.74
C ILE A 442 12.47 10.26 6.24
N VAL A 443 12.57 9.19 7.02
CA VAL A 443 12.57 9.28 8.49
C VAL A 443 13.99 9.55 8.99
N ALA A 444 14.18 10.58 9.82
CA ALA A 444 15.48 11.02 10.32
C ALA A 444 15.40 11.61 11.75
N CYS A 445 16.55 11.83 12.38
CA CYS A 445 16.70 12.62 13.62
C CYS A 445 17.89 13.57 13.51
N ILE A 446 17.96 14.63 14.34
CA ILE A 446 19.11 15.55 14.36
C ILE A 446 20.38 14.83 14.86
N SER A 447 21.56 15.18 14.33
CA SER A 447 22.82 14.56 14.73
C SER A 447 23.24 14.94 16.15
N GLU A 448 23.79 13.99 16.94
CA GLU A 448 24.17 14.23 18.34
C GLU A 448 25.19 15.38 18.52
N ASP A 449 26.08 15.57 17.54
CA ASP A 449 27.06 16.66 17.54
C ASP A 449 26.36 18.03 17.41
N ASP A 450 25.35 18.11 16.54
CA ASP A 450 24.53 19.32 16.37
C ASP A 450 23.59 19.53 17.57
N GLU A 451 23.04 18.48 18.17
CA GLU A 451 22.21 18.58 19.38
C GLU A 451 23.00 19.19 20.55
N ARG A 452 24.25 18.75 20.77
CA ARG A 452 25.13 19.30 21.83
C ARG A 452 25.50 20.77 21.55
N ALA A 453 25.72 21.11 20.29
CA ALA A 453 26.00 22.48 19.87
C ALA A 453 24.78 23.42 20.00
N LEU A 454 23.56 22.88 19.85
CA LEU A 454 22.31 23.61 20.02
C LEU A 454 21.88 23.72 21.49
N ALA A 455 22.04 22.66 22.28
CA ALA A 455 21.70 22.64 23.70
C ALA A 455 22.57 23.57 24.55
N SER A 456 23.75 23.95 24.06
CA SER A 456 24.66 24.91 24.70
C SER A 456 24.40 26.38 24.33
N LYS A 457 23.48 26.65 23.41
CA LYS A 457 23.08 28.00 23.00
C LYS A 457 21.68 28.33 23.52
N GLN A 458 21.48 29.53 24.08
CA GLN A 458 20.13 30.04 24.34
C GLN A 458 19.39 30.22 23.01
N ALA A 459 18.06 29.98 23.01
CA ALA A 459 17.20 30.12 21.84
C ALA A 459 17.43 31.49 21.17
N SER A 460 18.06 31.47 20.00
CA SER A 460 18.33 32.66 19.22
C SER A 460 17.44 32.64 17.98
N ASP A 461 16.85 33.77 17.63
CA ASP A 461 15.97 33.94 16.46
C ASP A 461 16.72 33.89 15.10
N ARG A 462 17.99 33.47 15.12
CA ARG A 462 18.82 33.33 13.90
C ARG A 462 18.57 31.99 13.23
N GLN A 463 18.53 32.03 11.90
CA GLN A 463 18.47 30.85 11.04
C GLN A 463 19.63 29.89 11.34
N GLU A 464 19.32 28.69 11.80
CA GLU A 464 20.29 27.64 12.10
C GLU A 464 20.09 26.44 11.17
N SER A 465 21.19 25.79 10.78
CA SER A 465 21.18 24.62 9.91
C SER A 465 21.77 23.43 10.64
N VAL A 466 21.08 22.29 10.58
CA VAL A 466 21.52 21.03 11.20
C VAL A 466 21.61 19.92 10.18
N LEU A 467 22.40 18.90 10.51
CA LEU A 467 22.41 17.64 9.78
C LEU A 467 21.48 16.64 10.47
N CYS A 468 20.47 16.20 9.73
CA CYS A 468 19.60 15.11 10.12
C CYS A 468 20.16 13.79 9.58
N ILE A 469 20.19 12.75 10.41
CA ILE A 469 20.66 11.41 10.07
C ILE A 469 19.42 10.54 9.81
N PRO A 470 19.26 10.00 8.58
CA PRO A 470 18.19 9.05 8.29
C PRO A 470 18.32 7.75 9.08
N THR A 471 17.18 7.11 9.37
CA THR A 471 17.15 5.77 9.97
C THR A 471 17.77 4.73 9.03
N ASP A 472 17.50 4.83 7.72
CA ASP A 472 18.13 4.01 6.68
C ASP A 472 19.55 4.49 6.38
N ARG A 473 20.54 3.68 6.78
CA ARG A 473 21.98 3.94 6.59
C ARG A 473 22.42 4.06 5.13
N ARG A 474 21.56 3.66 4.17
CA ARG A 474 21.81 3.82 2.73
C ARG A 474 21.64 5.25 2.25
N LEU A 475 20.95 6.09 3.02
CA LEU A 475 20.69 7.48 2.68
C LEU A 475 21.77 8.40 3.27
N PRO A 476 22.18 9.46 2.55
CA PRO A 476 23.10 10.45 3.10
C PRO A 476 22.43 11.26 4.22
N LYS A 477 23.25 11.91 5.06
CA LYS A 477 22.75 12.93 5.99
C LYS A 477 22.03 14.03 5.21
N LEU A 478 20.93 14.53 5.74
CA LEU A 478 20.11 15.57 5.14
C LEU A 478 20.35 16.89 5.84
N ARG A 479 20.36 18.01 5.12
CA ARG A 479 20.45 19.33 5.73
C ARG A 479 19.05 19.88 5.96
N LEU A 480 18.72 20.14 7.22
CA LEU A 480 17.48 20.81 7.63
C LEU A 480 17.80 22.21 8.11
N ARG A 481 16.97 23.19 7.71
CA ARG A 481 17.03 24.57 8.22
C ARG A 481 15.69 24.87 8.88
N SER A 482 15.73 25.34 10.12
CA SER A 482 14.56 25.84 10.84
C SER A 482 14.99 26.86 11.90
N ARG A 483 14.09 27.79 12.25
CA ARG A 483 14.23 28.67 13.44
C ARG A 483 13.79 27.95 14.72
N GLN A 484 13.06 26.84 14.59
CA GLN A 484 12.45 26.10 15.71
C GLN A 484 13.19 24.80 16.05
N LEU A 485 14.47 24.68 15.72
CA LEU A 485 15.26 23.44 15.90
C LEU A 485 15.24 22.90 17.33
N HIS A 486 15.18 23.77 18.33
CA HIS A 486 15.12 23.37 19.74
C HIS A 486 13.93 22.46 20.08
N ARG A 487 12.80 22.58 19.38
CA ARG A 487 11.61 21.71 19.56
C ARG A 487 11.75 20.36 18.87
N LEU A 488 12.61 20.29 17.85
CA LEU A 488 12.81 19.10 17.02
C LEU A 488 13.89 18.17 17.59
N LEU A 489 14.65 18.62 18.59
CA LEU A 489 15.68 17.83 19.29
C LEU A 489 15.06 16.62 19.99
N GLY A 490 15.71 15.46 19.90
CA GLY A 490 15.21 14.22 20.52
C GLY A 490 13.93 13.64 19.91
N GLN A 491 13.46 14.16 18.78
CA GLN A 491 12.26 13.69 18.08
C GLN A 491 12.61 12.89 16.81
N ARG A 492 11.72 11.96 16.45
CA ARG A 492 11.69 11.31 15.14
C ARG A 492 10.97 12.21 14.15
N LEU A 493 11.66 12.57 13.07
CA LEU A 493 11.18 13.52 12.05
C LEU A 493 10.94 12.80 10.73
N VAL A 494 9.91 13.22 10.00
CA VAL A 494 9.74 12.89 8.58
C VAL A 494 10.16 14.10 7.76
N LEU A 495 11.20 13.92 6.96
CA LEU A 495 11.76 14.95 6.09
C LEU A 495 11.51 14.60 4.63
N ARG A 496 11.40 15.61 3.78
CA ARG A 496 11.35 15.46 2.33
C ARG A 496 12.58 16.11 1.72
N LEU A 497 13.17 15.41 0.75
CA LEU A 497 14.33 15.91 0.01
C LEU A 497 13.84 16.85 -1.10
N ASP A 498 14.37 18.07 -1.11
CA ASP A 498 14.00 19.10 -2.09
C ASP A 498 14.94 19.10 -3.29
N GLY A 499 16.23 19.05 -3.01
CA GLY A 499 17.27 19.12 -4.03
C GLY A 499 18.64 18.72 -3.50
N TRP A 500 19.56 18.48 -4.42
CA TRP A 500 20.95 18.26 -4.09
C TRP A 500 21.84 19.04 -5.06
N ASP A 501 22.38 20.14 -4.56
CA ASP A 501 23.26 21.02 -5.33
C ASP A 501 24.58 20.35 -5.67
N GLN A 502 25.13 20.72 -6.84
CA GLN A 502 26.44 20.25 -7.28
C GLN A 502 27.53 20.59 -6.26
N GLY A 503 27.44 21.76 -5.63
CA GLY A 503 28.40 22.26 -4.66
C GLY A 503 28.26 21.66 -3.25
N SER A 504 27.13 21.01 -2.95
CA SER A 504 26.82 20.57 -1.59
C SER A 504 27.18 19.10 -1.37
N HIS A 505 27.82 18.81 -0.23
CA HIS A 505 28.05 17.44 0.21
C HIS A 505 26.79 16.71 0.69
N TYR A 506 25.74 17.45 1.04
CA TYR A 506 24.50 16.92 1.60
C TYR A 506 23.28 17.55 0.90
N PRO A 507 22.23 16.76 0.61
CA PRO A 507 20.99 17.28 0.05
C PRO A 507 20.26 18.18 1.05
N HIS A 508 19.44 19.06 0.49
CA HIS A 508 18.57 19.97 1.22
C HIS A 508 17.21 19.29 1.44
N SER A 509 16.62 19.56 2.60
CA SER A 509 15.36 18.96 3.00
C SER A 509 14.54 19.91 3.87
N HIS A 510 13.23 19.71 3.83
CA HIS A 510 12.28 20.33 4.76
C HIS A 510 11.53 19.29 5.60
N LEU A 511 11.00 19.74 6.73
CA LEU A 511 10.16 18.97 7.63
C LEU A 511 8.76 18.77 7.04
N VAL A 512 8.28 17.52 7.04
CA VAL A 512 6.90 17.17 6.69
C VAL A 512 6.06 17.00 7.96
N ARG A 513 6.57 16.28 8.97
CA ARG A 513 5.90 16.08 10.26
C ARG A 513 6.84 15.54 11.34
N VAL A 514 6.43 15.68 12.59
CA VAL A 514 7.07 15.08 13.77
C VAL A 514 6.31 13.82 14.19
N LEU A 515 7.00 12.69 14.38
CA LEU A 515 6.40 11.41 14.81
C LEU A 515 6.37 11.25 16.34
N GLY A 516 7.23 11.98 17.05
CA GLY A 516 7.34 11.91 18.51
C GLY A 516 8.73 11.47 19.00
N PRO A 517 8.90 11.22 20.31
CA PRO A 517 10.21 11.04 20.92
C PRO A 517 10.97 9.80 20.41
N ILE A 518 12.28 9.92 20.26
CA ILE A 518 13.17 8.80 19.95
C ILE A 518 13.07 7.72 21.03
N ASN A 519 13.12 6.44 20.63
CA ASN A 519 12.97 5.26 21.50
C ASN A 519 11.57 5.08 22.11
N SER A 520 10.58 5.89 21.73
CA SER A 520 9.18 5.61 22.05
C SER A 520 8.64 4.53 21.11
N LEU A 521 8.02 3.48 21.67
CA LEU A 521 7.45 2.36 20.90
C LEU A 521 6.57 2.84 19.74
N ARG A 522 5.69 3.80 20.00
CA ARG A 522 4.78 4.37 19.00
C ARG A 522 5.55 5.07 17.88
N SER A 523 6.51 5.94 18.23
CA SER A 523 7.28 6.72 17.26
C SER A 523 8.21 5.85 16.41
N GLU A 524 8.81 4.81 16.99
CA GLU A 524 9.63 3.83 16.24
C GLU A 524 8.76 2.97 15.32
N THR A 525 7.59 2.52 15.78
CA THR A 525 6.65 1.72 14.96
C THR A 525 6.08 2.54 13.80
N ASP A 526 5.70 3.80 14.05
CA ASP A 526 5.26 4.72 13.00
C ASP A 526 6.40 5.05 12.02
N GLY A 527 7.64 5.12 12.50
CA GLY A 527 8.84 5.24 11.68
C GLY A 527 9.06 4.06 10.72
N VAL A 528 8.77 2.82 11.16
CA VAL A 528 8.80 1.63 10.29
C VAL A 528 7.74 1.74 9.19
N LEU A 529 6.54 2.22 9.50
CA LEU A 529 5.46 2.38 8.52
C LEU A 529 5.80 3.39 7.43
N VAL A 530 6.31 4.57 7.82
CA VAL A 530 6.75 5.62 6.89
C VAL A 530 7.88 5.11 6.00
N SER A 531 8.93 4.54 6.61
CA SER A 531 10.11 4.06 5.86
C SER A 531 9.81 2.89 4.92
N SER A 532 8.79 2.10 5.24
CA SER A 532 8.32 1.01 4.38
C SER A 532 7.39 1.48 3.25
N GLY A 533 6.80 2.68 3.35
CA GLY A 533 5.83 3.20 2.37
C GLY A 533 4.47 2.51 2.42
N VAL A 534 4.09 1.94 3.58
CA VAL A 534 2.76 1.36 3.82
C VAL A 534 1.74 2.49 3.88
N HIS A 535 0.51 2.29 3.41
CA HIS A 535 -0.57 3.26 3.65
C HIS A 535 -1.32 2.84 4.92
N TRP A 536 -1.41 3.72 5.92
CA TRP A 536 -2.08 3.45 7.20
C TRP A 536 -3.17 4.49 7.54
N GLN A 537 -3.53 5.36 6.60
CA GLN A 537 -4.61 6.33 6.80
C GLN A 537 -5.96 5.61 6.96
N PRO A 538 -6.93 6.18 7.69
CA PRO A 538 -8.27 5.58 7.77
C PRO A 538 -8.94 5.60 6.40
N PHE A 539 -9.99 4.80 6.22
CA PHE A 539 -10.74 4.72 4.96
C PHE A 539 -11.40 6.05 4.60
N SER A 540 -11.48 6.35 3.30
CA SER A 540 -12.21 7.53 2.83
C SER A 540 -13.72 7.38 3.05
N GLU A 541 -14.40 8.47 3.40
CA GLU A 541 -15.86 8.51 3.53
C GLU A 541 -16.59 8.07 2.24
N GLY A 542 -15.99 8.32 1.08
CA GLY A 542 -16.50 7.85 -0.20
C GLY A 542 -16.57 6.32 -0.25
N ALA A 543 -15.51 5.64 0.16
CA ALA A 543 -15.48 4.18 0.26
C ALA A 543 -16.43 3.65 1.35
N LEU A 544 -16.52 4.34 2.50
CA LEU A 544 -17.41 3.92 3.59
C LEU A 544 -18.90 4.00 3.21
N ARG A 545 -19.30 4.92 2.32
CA ARG A 545 -20.68 5.00 1.83
C ARG A 545 -21.09 3.88 0.87
N GLU A 546 -20.13 3.14 0.32
CA GLU A 546 -20.43 1.94 -0.48
C GLU A 546 -20.71 0.72 0.40
N LEU A 547 -20.50 0.83 1.72
CA LEU A 547 -20.86 -0.22 2.66
C LEU A 547 -22.39 -0.33 2.78
N PRO A 548 -22.92 -1.53 3.07
CA PRO A 548 -24.33 -1.68 3.42
C PRO A 548 -24.66 -0.79 4.64
N PRO A 549 -25.85 -0.14 4.68
CA PRO A 549 -26.23 0.79 5.75
C PRO A 549 -26.67 0.04 7.00
N VAL A 550 -25.80 -0.82 7.53
CA VAL A 550 -26.00 -1.64 8.72
C VAL A 550 -24.85 -1.40 9.68
N ALA A 551 -25.13 -1.43 10.98
CA ALA A 551 -24.10 -1.30 12.00
C ALA A 551 -23.34 -2.62 12.22
N SER A 552 -24.03 -3.75 11.97
CA SER A 552 -23.49 -5.10 12.16
C SER A 552 -24.15 -6.11 11.23
N SER A 553 -23.60 -7.32 11.18
CA SER A 553 -24.16 -8.47 10.48
C SER A 553 -25.50 -8.94 11.05
N ALA A 554 -25.80 -8.64 12.32
CA ALA A 554 -27.09 -8.96 12.92
C ALA A 554 -28.26 -8.21 12.25
N ASP A 555 -27.98 -7.01 11.73
CA ASP A 555 -28.97 -6.17 11.04
C ASP A 555 -29.03 -6.45 9.53
N TYR A 556 -28.10 -7.27 9.02
CA TYR A 556 -27.99 -7.54 7.59
C TYR A 556 -28.94 -8.65 7.15
N ILE A 557 -29.98 -8.27 6.42
CA ILE A 557 -30.95 -9.20 5.85
C ILE A 557 -30.49 -9.61 4.44
N ILE A 558 -30.26 -10.91 4.26
CA ILE A 558 -29.92 -11.50 2.96
C ILE A 558 -31.09 -11.26 1.98
N PRO A 559 -30.87 -10.57 0.84
CA PRO A 559 -31.92 -10.33 -0.14
C PRO A 559 -32.49 -11.64 -0.73
N PRO A 560 -33.81 -11.74 -0.98
CA PRO A 560 -34.43 -12.92 -1.58
C PRO A 560 -33.85 -13.34 -2.94
N ALA A 561 -33.36 -12.38 -3.73
CA ALA A 561 -32.70 -12.66 -5.01
C ALA A 561 -31.37 -13.43 -4.82
N GLU A 562 -30.60 -13.11 -3.78
CA GLU A 562 -29.36 -13.82 -3.45
C GLU A 562 -29.66 -15.23 -2.91
N LEU A 563 -30.73 -15.40 -2.14
CA LEU A 563 -31.21 -16.71 -1.69
C LEU A 563 -31.57 -17.63 -2.86
N ALA A 564 -32.21 -17.09 -3.91
CA ALA A 564 -32.64 -17.88 -5.06
C ALA A 564 -31.48 -18.27 -5.99
N ALA A 565 -30.48 -17.39 -6.16
CA ALA A 565 -29.43 -17.56 -7.15
C ALA A 565 -28.18 -18.29 -6.66
N ARG A 566 -27.94 -18.30 -5.33
CA ARG A 566 -26.80 -19.01 -4.74
C ARG A 566 -27.18 -20.47 -4.48
N ARG A 567 -26.21 -21.38 -4.63
CA ARG A 567 -26.39 -22.76 -4.16
C ARG A 567 -26.47 -22.75 -2.63
N ASP A 568 -27.64 -23.06 -2.09
CA ASP A 568 -27.86 -23.10 -0.65
C ASP A 568 -27.26 -24.38 -0.04
N LEU A 569 -26.31 -24.22 0.87
CA LEU A 569 -25.64 -25.31 1.58
C LEU A 569 -25.99 -25.31 3.07
N ARG A 570 -27.11 -24.68 3.46
CA ARG A 570 -27.60 -24.59 4.85
C ARG A 570 -28.65 -25.63 5.23
N GLY A 571 -29.21 -26.40 4.28
CA GLY A 571 -30.37 -27.28 4.50
C GLY A 571 -30.17 -28.42 5.52
N PRO A 572 -31.22 -29.15 5.94
CA PRO A 572 -31.15 -30.27 6.90
C PRO A 572 -30.36 -31.49 6.40
N GLU A 573 -30.33 -31.77 5.10
CA GLU A 573 -29.38 -32.71 4.48
C GLU A 573 -27.90 -32.24 4.60
N TYR A 574 -27.70 -30.97 4.97
CA TYR A 574 -26.45 -30.36 5.42
C TYR A 574 -26.41 -30.11 6.95
N LEU A 575 -27.51 -30.41 7.67
CA LEU A 575 -27.79 -30.15 9.09
C LEU A 575 -28.71 -31.24 9.70
N VAL A 576 -28.23 -32.47 9.94
CA VAL A 576 -28.91 -33.38 10.89
C VAL A 576 -27.92 -34.06 11.83
N CYS A 577 -28.07 -33.73 13.11
CA CYS A 577 -27.76 -34.62 14.22
C CYS A 577 -29.08 -35.10 14.81
N ARG A 578 -29.54 -36.25 14.33
CA ARG A 578 -30.21 -37.29 15.12
C ARG A 578 -30.35 -38.52 14.24
N GLN A 579 -29.53 -39.51 14.57
CA GLN A 579 -29.64 -40.93 14.25
C GLN A 579 -30.68 -41.29 13.18
N VAL A 580 -30.29 -41.22 11.90
CA VAL A 580 -30.55 -42.25 10.88
C VAL A 580 -29.35 -42.23 9.94
N GLU A 581 -28.96 -43.42 9.49
CA GLU A 581 -27.72 -43.77 8.81
C GLU A 581 -27.49 -43.00 7.49
N GLN A 582 -26.22 -42.63 7.26
CA GLN A 582 -25.58 -42.19 5.99
C GLN A 582 -26.03 -40.82 5.42
N GLY A 583 -25.14 -39.81 5.52
CA GLY A 583 -25.32 -38.48 4.88
C GLY A 583 -24.93 -37.25 5.73
N LEU A 584 -23.72 -37.19 6.31
CA LEU A 584 -23.31 -36.09 7.21
C LEU A 584 -22.40 -35.04 6.52
N TRP A 585 -22.86 -33.78 6.47
CA TRP A 585 -22.02 -32.58 6.30
C TRP A 585 -21.76 -31.91 7.65
N LYS A 586 -20.54 -31.42 7.87
CA LYS A 586 -20.23 -30.42 8.90
C LYS A 586 -19.26 -29.40 8.32
N LEU A 587 -19.74 -28.17 8.13
CA LEU A 587 -18.89 -27.02 7.81
C LEU A 587 -18.10 -26.63 9.06
N LEU A 588 -16.78 -26.59 8.90
CA LEU A 588 -15.84 -26.19 9.95
C LEU A 588 -14.85 -25.18 9.39
N ASP A 589 -14.61 -24.14 10.18
CA ASP A 589 -13.51 -23.20 10.01
C ASP A 589 -12.37 -23.61 10.96
N ILE A 590 -11.11 -23.46 10.51
CA ILE A 590 -9.91 -23.80 11.30
C ILE A 590 -8.89 -22.67 11.21
N ASP A 591 -8.78 -21.90 12.29
CA ASP A 591 -8.04 -20.65 12.29
C ASP A 591 -7.01 -20.52 13.43
N PRO A 592 -6.09 -19.53 13.36
CA PRO A 592 -5.27 -19.14 14.49
C PRO A 592 -6.12 -18.63 15.67
N PRO A 593 -5.62 -18.75 16.91
CA PRO A 593 -6.31 -18.18 18.07
C PRO A 593 -6.48 -16.66 17.91
N GLY A 594 -7.69 -16.17 18.17
CA GLY A 594 -8.03 -14.74 18.08
C GLY A 594 -8.25 -14.20 16.67
N CYS A 595 -8.37 -15.06 15.64
CA CYS A 595 -8.71 -14.63 14.27
C CYS A 595 -10.09 -13.95 14.23
N THR A 596 -10.18 -12.77 13.61
CA THR A 596 -11.45 -12.07 13.39
C THR A 596 -11.86 -12.04 11.91
N ASP A 597 -10.88 -12.13 11.02
CA ASP A 597 -11.00 -12.09 9.57
C ASP A 597 -10.98 -13.50 8.93
N VAL A 598 -11.92 -14.36 9.34
CA VAL A 598 -12.10 -15.73 8.83
C VAL A 598 -12.46 -15.72 7.33
N ASP A 599 -11.49 -16.07 6.49
CA ASP A 599 -11.64 -16.10 5.02
C ASP A 599 -12.21 -17.44 4.52
N ASP A 600 -11.82 -18.56 5.12
CA ASP A 600 -12.04 -19.91 4.59
C ASP A 600 -12.84 -20.83 5.51
N ALA A 601 -13.51 -21.81 4.91
CA ALA A 601 -14.19 -22.90 5.61
C ALA A 601 -14.08 -24.19 4.78
N LEU A 602 -14.06 -25.32 5.47
CA LEU A 602 -13.94 -26.66 4.89
C LEU A 602 -15.22 -27.48 5.12
N SER A 603 -15.53 -28.36 4.18
CA SER A 603 -16.62 -29.32 4.32
C SER A 603 -16.30 -30.68 3.72
N VAL A 604 -16.99 -31.70 4.24
CA VAL A 604 -16.94 -33.09 3.76
C VAL A 604 -18.36 -33.66 3.78
N ARG A 605 -18.79 -34.26 2.67
CA ARG A 605 -20.00 -35.09 2.55
C ARG A 605 -19.69 -36.44 1.92
N TRP A 606 -20.22 -37.49 2.50
CA TRP A 606 -20.25 -38.82 1.90
C TRP A 606 -21.46 -38.96 0.96
N LEU A 607 -21.26 -39.51 -0.25
CA LEU A 607 -22.30 -39.69 -1.27
C LEU A 607 -22.70 -41.17 -1.36
N ASP A 608 -24.02 -41.45 -1.40
CA ASP A 608 -24.53 -42.81 -1.54
C ASP A 608 -24.54 -43.25 -3.02
N SER A 609 -24.14 -44.49 -3.30
CA SER A 609 -24.03 -45.04 -4.65
C SER A 609 -25.38 -45.39 -5.32
N SER A 610 -26.54 -44.99 -4.77
CA SER A 610 -27.87 -45.49 -5.14
C SER A 610 -28.81 -44.48 -5.85
N GLY A 611 -28.35 -43.26 -6.16
CA GLY A 611 -29.21 -42.13 -6.54
C GLY A 611 -29.30 -41.71 -8.02
N GLY A 612 -28.92 -42.55 -9.00
CA GLY A 612 -29.04 -42.24 -10.43
C GLY A 612 -30.22 -42.96 -11.10
N SER A 613 -31.22 -42.22 -11.59
CA SER A 613 -32.45 -42.77 -12.17
C SER A 613 -32.27 -43.41 -13.56
N GLY A 614 -32.83 -44.61 -13.73
CA GLY A 614 -33.54 -45.03 -14.96
C GLY A 614 -32.72 -45.69 -16.07
N GLY A 615 -32.62 -47.03 -16.06
CA GLY A 615 -32.22 -47.78 -17.24
C GLY A 615 -31.76 -49.23 -17.01
N SER A 616 -32.73 -50.14 -16.91
CA SER A 616 -32.63 -51.58 -17.25
C SER A 616 -31.46 -52.42 -16.70
N GLY A 617 -31.78 -53.19 -15.64
CA GLY A 617 -31.53 -54.64 -15.54
C GLY A 617 -30.20 -55.21 -16.01
N GLY A 618 -29.26 -55.36 -15.08
CA GLY A 618 -28.08 -56.22 -15.22
C GLY A 618 -27.54 -56.61 -13.86
N SER A 619 -27.90 -57.80 -13.39
CA SER A 619 -27.29 -58.43 -12.22
C SER A 619 -25.82 -58.75 -12.51
N GLY A 620 -24.91 -58.07 -11.81
CA GLY A 620 -23.48 -58.34 -11.87
C GLY A 620 -22.79 -57.83 -10.61
N ALA A 621 -22.11 -58.71 -9.89
CA ALA A 621 -21.31 -58.40 -8.72
C ALA A 621 -20.23 -57.34 -9.05
N GLY A 622 -20.22 -56.23 -8.31
CA GLY A 622 -19.17 -55.22 -8.35
C GLY A 622 -19.32 -54.27 -7.17
N GLY A 623 -18.33 -54.23 -6.28
CA GLY A 623 -18.29 -53.28 -5.16
C GLY A 623 -18.34 -51.85 -5.69
N GLY A 624 -19.43 -51.13 -5.38
CA GLY A 624 -19.60 -49.75 -5.83
C GLY A 624 -18.55 -48.83 -5.21
N ARG A 625 -17.93 -47.98 -6.02
CA ARG A 625 -17.04 -46.89 -5.56
C ARG A 625 -17.80 -46.01 -4.57
N LYS A 626 -17.20 -45.78 -3.39
CA LYS A 626 -17.70 -44.82 -2.40
C LYS A 626 -17.22 -43.43 -2.80
N LEU A 627 -18.16 -42.54 -3.13
CA LEU A 627 -17.83 -41.17 -3.50
C LEU A 627 -17.96 -40.24 -2.29
N VAL A 628 -17.13 -39.21 -2.26
CA VAL A 628 -17.11 -38.18 -1.22
C VAL A 628 -16.97 -36.80 -1.86
N GLU A 629 -17.77 -35.84 -1.42
CA GLU A 629 -17.69 -34.45 -1.82
C GLU A 629 -16.90 -33.67 -0.77
N VAL A 630 -15.81 -33.02 -1.16
CA VAL A 630 -14.99 -32.16 -0.31
C VAL A 630 -15.15 -30.73 -0.81
N GLY A 631 -15.38 -29.78 0.10
CA GLY A 631 -15.58 -28.37 -0.24
C GLY A 631 -14.60 -27.43 0.44
N VAL A 632 -14.12 -26.45 -0.32
CA VAL A 632 -13.45 -25.25 0.19
C VAL A 632 -14.36 -24.05 -0.11
N HIS A 633 -14.72 -23.30 0.92
CA HIS A 633 -15.64 -22.17 0.85
C HIS A 633 -14.93 -20.90 1.29
N ILE A 634 -14.89 -19.89 0.43
CA ILE A 634 -14.16 -18.65 0.69
C ILE A 634 -15.13 -17.48 0.76
N ALA A 635 -14.95 -16.56 1.70
CA ALA A 635 -15.77 -15.35 1.87
C ALA A 635 -16.00 -14.62 0.53
N ASP A 636 -17.27 -14.34 0.17
CA ASP A 636 -17.61 -13.63 -1.08
C ASP A 636 -17.50 -12.11 -0.94
N VAL A 637 -16.27 -11.61 -0.75
CA VAL A 637 -15.97 -10.17 -0.71
C VAL A 637 -16.36 -9.46 -2.02
N SER A 638 -16.30 -10.19 -3.15
CA SER A 638 -16.62 -9.64 -4.48
C SER A 638 -18.06 -9.16 -4.61
N TYR A 639 -18.97 -9.64 -3.75
CA TYR A 639 -20.35 -9.17 -3.66
C TYR A 639 -20.44 -7.77 -3.05
N PHE A 640 -19.72 -7.51 -1.96
CA PHE A 640 -19.75 -6.22 -1.26
C PHE A 640 -18.86 -5.18 -1.92
N VAL A 641 -17.71 -5.58 -2.48
CA VAL A 641 -16.75 -4.69 -3.14
C VAL A 641 -16.96 -4.73 -4.65
N ARG A 642 -17.72 -3.76 -5.18
CA ARG A 642 -18.06 -3.69 -6.61
C ARG A 642 -16.90 -3.18 -7.46
N GLN A 643 -16.63 -3.85 -8.58
CA GLN A 643 -15.56 -3.46 -9.50
C GLN A 643 -15.73 -2.03 -10.00
N GLY A 644 -14.68 -1.21 -9.87
CA GLY A 644 -14.69 0.20 -10.27
C GLY A 644 -15.28 1.18 -9.23
N GLY A 645 -15.74 0.69 -8.08
CA GLY A 645 -16.18 1.52 -6.96
C GLY A 645 -15.04 2.25 -6.24
N LEU A 646 -15.40 3.14 -5.31
CA LEU A 646 -14.46 3.84 -4.44
C LEU A 646 -13.81 2.89 -3.44
N LEU A 647 -14.59 1.95 -2.89
CA LEU A 647 -14.07 0.92 -1.98
C LEU A 647 -13.13 -0.04 -2.72
N ASP A 648 -13.43 -0.37 -3.99
CA ASP A 648 -12.55 -1.16 -4.85
C ASP A 648 -11.25 -0.42 -5.16
N SER A 649 -11.32 0.88 -5.44
CA SER A 649 -10.15 1.72 -5.69
C SER A 649 -9.25 1.81 -4.45
N GLU A 650 -9.84 1.92 -3.25
CA GLU A 650 -9.09 1.94 -1.99
C GLU A 650 -8.48 0.56 -1.67
N ALA A 651 -9.25 -0.53 -1.84
CA ALA A 651 -8.74 -1.89 -1.71
C ALA A 651 -7.60 -2.16 -2.70
N ALA A 652 -7.70 -1.68 -3.94
CA ALA A 652 -6.64 -1.77 -4.95
C ALA A 652 -5.41 -0.92 -4.60
N SER A 653 -5.59 0.22 -3.94
CA SER A 653 -4.47 1.06 -3.46
C SER A 653 -3.71 0.40 -2.29
N ARG A 654 -4.45 -0.21 -1.36
CA ARG A 654 -3.90 -0.93 -0.19
C ARG A 654 -3.32 -2.29 -0.57
N CYS A 655 -3.94 -3.00 -1.52
CA CYS A 655 -3.62 -4.33 -2.07
C CYS A 655 -3.60 -5.50 -1.09
N THR A 656 -3.09 -5.32 0.12
CA THR A 656 -2.92 -6.37 1.14
C THR A 656 -3.05 -5.79 2.53
N THR A 657 -3.63 -6.56 3.45
CA THR A 657 -3.59 -6.26 4.89
C THR A 657 -2.15 -6.42 5.41
N VAL A 658 -1.69 -5.50 6.27
CA VAL A 658 -0.34 -5.53 6.87
C VAL A 658 -0.44 -5.86 8.35
N TYR A 659 0.11 -7.02 8.75
CA TYR A 659 0.14 -7.50 10.13
C TYR A 659 1.42 -7.07 10.86
N LEU A 660 1.33 -6.04 11.71
CA LEU A 660 2.42 -5.66 12.62
C LEU A 660 2.32 -6.48 13.91
N VAL A 661 3.26 -6.27 14.84
CA VAL A 661 3.24 -6.96 16.13
C VAL A 661 2.08 -6.49 17.02
N ASP A 662 1.80 -5.19 17.05
CA ASP A 662 0.76 -4.58 17.89
C ASP A 662 -0.59 -4.37 17.20
N ARG A 663 -0.62 -4.27 15.87
CA ARG A 663 -1.84 -3.95 15.13
C ARG A 663 -1.88 -4.55 13.73
N ARG A 664 -3.10 -4.67 13.20
CA ARG A 664 -3.41 -5.04 11.83
C ARG A 664 -3.85 -3.80 11.05
N LEU A 665 -3.28 -3.57 9.87
CA LEU A 665 -3.69 -2.49 8.97
C LEU A 665 -4.51 -3.08 7.83
N ASP A 666 -5.83 -2.90 7.91
CA ASP A 666 -6.76 -3.59 7.03
C ASP A 666 -6.83 -3.05 5.60
N MET A 667 -6.97 -3.98 4.65
CA MET A 667 -7.31 -3.69 3.27
C MET A 667 -8.77 -3.22 3.12
N LEU A 668 -9.68 -3.75 3.94
CA LEU A 668 -11.12 -3.47 3.91
C LEU A 668 -11.60 -2.91 5.26
N PRO A 669 -12.69 -2.11 5.30
CA PRO A 669 -13.26 -1.65 6.56
C PRO A 669 -13.69 -2.80 7.48
N ALA A 670 -13.58 -2.58 8.80
CA ALA A 670 -13.89 -3.58 9.84
C ALA A 670 -15.26 -4.24 9.69
N LEU A 671 -16.29 -3.47 9.27
CA LEU A 671 -17.64 -4.01 9.02
C LEU A 671 -17.64 -5.13 7.97
N LEU A 672 -16.78 -5.06 6.95
CA LEU A 672 -16.63 -6.15 5.98
C LEU A 672 -15.66 -7.22 6.48
N SER A 673 -14.46 -6.83 6.91
CA SER A 673 -13.38 -7.77 7.21
C SER A 673 -13.65 -8.63 8.44
N GLU A 674 -14.22 -8.05 9.49
CA GLU A 674 -14.39 -8.74 10.78
C GLU A 674 -15.80 -9.30 10.99
N ASP A 675 -16.76 -8.93 10.13
CA ASP A 675 -18.18 -9.20 10.39
C ASP A 675 -18.96 -9.74 9.18
N LEU A 676 -19.28 -8.90 8.17
CA LEU A 676 -20.16 -9.29 7.06
C LEU A 676 -19.55 -10.37 6.16
N CYS A 677 -18.26 -10.28 5.86
CA CYS A 677 -17.58 -11.27 5.02
C CYS A 677 -17.02 -12.44 5.83
N SER A 678 -16.63 -12.19 7.09
CA SER A 678 -16.02 -13.19 7.97
C SER A 678 -16.96 -14.40 8.17
N LEU A 679 -16.46 -15.60 7.92
CA LEU A 679 -17.23 -16.86 7.95
C LEU A 679 -17.47 -17.38 9.38
N ARG A 680 -17.90 -16.49 10.28
CA ARG A 680 -18.13 -16.76 11.70
C ARG A 680 -19.11 -17.91 11.94
N GLY A 681 -18.85 -18.68 12.99
CA GLY A 681 -19.70 -19.79 13.41
C GLY A 681 -21.14 -19.35 13.73
N GLY A 682 -22.12 -20.16 13.32
CA GLY A 682 -23.54 -20.02 13.64
C GLY A 682 -24.32 -19.05 12.76
N GLN A 683 -23.68 -18.34 11.83
CA GLN A 683 -24.32 -17.29 11.03
C GLN A 683 -24.33 -17.60 9.54
N ASP A 684 -25.35 -17.10 8.83
CA ASP A 684 -25.43 -17.23 7.38
C ASP A 684 -24.46 -16.28 6.69
N ARG A 685 -23.67 -16.81 5.76
CA ARG A 685 -22.60 -16.08 5.08
C ARG A 685 -22.51 -16.44 3.61
N TYR A 686 -22.19 -15.44 2.80
CA TYR A 686 -21.91 -15.62 1.38
C TYR A 686 -20.51 -16.17 1.16
N ALA A 687 -20.41 -17.19 0.32
CA ALA A 687 -19.13 -17.75 -0.08
C ALA A 687 -19.05 -17.96 -1.59
N VAL A 688 -17.83 -18.00 -2.10
CA VAL A 688 -17.45 -18.57 -3.39
C VAL A 688 -16.78 -19.90 -3.09
N SER A 689 -17.31 -20.99 -3.63
CA SER A 689 -16.90 -22.35 -3.26
C SER A 689 -16.32 -23.13 -4.42
N VAL A 690 -15.40 -24.02 -4.08
CA VAL A 690 -14.89 -25.09 -4.93
C VAL A 690 -15.26 -26.42 -4.28
N LEU A 691 -16.01 -27.26 -4.98
CA LEU A 691 -16.46 -28.56 -4.49
C LEU A 691 -15.89 -29.65 -5.40
N TRP A 692 -15.19 -30.62 -4.82
CA TRP A 692 -14.68 -31.79 -5.54
C TRP A 692 -15.50 -33.02 -5.19
N THR A 693 -15.96 -33.76 -6.19
CA THR A 693 -16.41 -35.14 -5.99
C THR A 693 -15.23 -36.07 -6.21
N LEU A 694 -14.86 -36.83 -5.19
CA LEU A 694 -13.70 -37.69 -5.13
C LEU A 694 -14.12 -39.13 -4.89
N ASP A 695 -13.34 -40.08 -5.39
CA ASP A 695 -13.35 -41.44 -4.87
C ASP A 695 -12.73 -41.47 -3.46
N ALA A 696 -13.41 -42.06 -2.48
CA ALA A 696 -13.03 -41.96 -1.07
C ALA A 696 -11.77 -42.76 -0.69
N GLU A 697 -11.34 -43.70 -1.54
CA GLU A 697 -10.17 -44.56 -1.30
C GLU A 697 -8.96 -44.07 -2.11
N SER A 698 -9.13 -43.88 -3.42
CA SER A 698 -8.06 -43.44 -4.33
C SER A 698 -7.83 -41.93 -4.36
N PHE A 699 -8.78 -41.13 -3.86
CA PHE A 699 -8.81 -39.67 -3.99
C PHE A 699 -8.80 -39.15 -5.43
N GLU A 700 -9.19 -39.99 -6.40
CA GLU A 700 -9.33 -39.60 -7.80
C GLU A 700 -10.49 -38.59 -7.96
N VAL A 701 -10.22 -37.46 -8.62
CA VAL A 701 -11.20 -36.41 -8.86
C VAL A 701 -12.15 -36.82 -9.99
N GLN A 702 -13.45 -36.92 -9.68
CA GLN A 702 -14.50 -37.25 -10.64
C GLN A 702 -15.15 -35.99 -11.24
N ASP A 703 -15.40 -34.99 -10.39
CA ASP A 703 -16.00 -33.71 -10.80
C ASP A 703 -15.51 -32.56 -9.93
N VAL A 704 -15.53 -31.34 -10.49
CA VAL A 704 -15.20 -30.09 -9.79
C VAL A 704 -16.22 -29.02 -10.11
N TRP A 705 -16.96 -28.57 -9.09
CA TRP A 705 -17.94 -27.50 -9.19
C TRP A 705 -17.40 -26.19 -8.62
N PHE A 706 -17.70 -25.08 -9.30
CA PHE A 706 -17.34 -23.72 -8.89
C PHE A 706 -18.58 -22.82 -8.88
N GLY A 707 -18.74 -21.97 -7.86
CA GLY A 707 -19.80 -20.99 -7.89
C GLY A 707 -20.06 -20.30 -6.55
N ARG A 708 -21.08 -19.44 -6.54
CA ARG A 708 -21.55 -18.78 -5.33
C ARG A 708 -22.43 -19.70 -4.51
N THR A 709 -22.18 -19.72 -3.22
CA THR A 709 -22.92 -20.50 -2.23
C THR A 709 -23.39 -19.60 -1.10
N LEU A 710 -24.37 -20.11 -0.37
CA LEU A 710 -24.79 -19.60 0.92
C LEU A 710 -24.52 -20.68 1.97
N ILE A 711 -23.72 -20.35 2.98
CA ILE A 711 -23.23 -21.32 3.97
C ILE A 711 -23.55 -20.87 5.39
N ARG A 712 -23.51 -21.81 6.33
CA ARG A 712 -23.51 -21.55 7.77
C ARG A 712 -22.44 -22.41 8.42
N SER A 713 -21.34 -21.79 8.85
CA SER A 713 -20.28 -22.52 9.57
C SER A 713 -20.86 -23.02 10.91
N ARG A 714 -20.70 -24.31 11.22
CA ARG A 714 -21.24 -24.89 12.45
C ARG A 714 -20.25 -24.81 13.60
N TYR A 715 -18.97 -24.95 13.28
CA TYR A 715 -17.87 -24.94 14.24
C TYR A 715 -16.78 -24.00 13.76
N GLN A 716 -16.34 -23.13 14.66
CA GLN A 716 -15.15 -22.32 14.52
C GLN A 716 -14.07 -22.95 15.39
N LEU A 717 -13.13 -23.69 14.82
CA LEU A 717 -12.12 -24.43 15.57
C LEU A 717 -10.79 -23.68 15.54
N GLU A 718 -10.08 -23.63 16.66
CA GLU A 718 -8.67 -23.29 16.59
C GLU A 718 -7.87 -24.47 16.04
N TYR A 719 -6.73 -24.19 15.39
CA TYR A 719 -5.79 -25.23 14.94
C TYR A 719 -5.48 -26.27 16.01
N SER A 720 -5.28 -25.82 17.26
CA SER A 720 -4.96 -26.73 18.38
C SER A 720 -6.13 -27.62 18.78
N GLN A 721 -7.37 -27.10 18.75
CA GLN A 721 -8.58 -27.86 19.04
C GLN A 721 -8.86 -28.89 17.94
N ALA A 722 -8.74 -28.49 16.67
CA ALA A 722 -8.91 -29.39 15.54
C ALA A 722 -7.85 -30.52 15.55
N GLN A 723 -6.60 -30.21 15.93
CA GLN A 723 -5.56 -31.22 16.13
C GLN A 723 -5.95 -32.21 17.24
N ASP A 724 -6.41 -31.72 18.39
CA ASP A 724 -6.82 -32.60 19.49
C ASP A 724 -7.99 -33.51 19.10
N ILE A 725 -8.98 -33.00 18.35
CA ILE A 725 -10.10 -33.81 17.83
C ILE A 725 -9.60 -34.87 16.85
N LEU A 726 -8.71 -34.50 15.92
CA LEU A 726 -8.10 -35.45 14.97
C LEU A 726 -7.37 -36.58 15.72
N ASP A 727 -6.63 -36.22 16.76
CA ASP A 727 -5.86 -37.14 17.61
C ASP A 727 -6.73 -37.98 18.57
N GLY A 728 -8.06 -37.78 18.58
CA GLY A 728 -8.99 -38.45 19.50
C GLY A 728 -8.88 -37.99 20.96
N ARG A 729 -8.24 -36.84 21.19
CA ARG A 729 -8.06 -36.21 22.51
C ARG A 729 -9.22 -35.25 22.80
N PRO A 730 -9.54 -34.99 24.08
CA PRO A 730 -10.49 -33.94 24.41
C PRO A 730 -9.95 -32.58 23.91
N PRO A 731 -10.76 -31.77 23.19
CA PRO A 731 -10.30 -30.49 22.68
C PRO A 731 -9.97 -29.53 23.82
N LYS A 732 -8.89 -28.76 23.65
CA LYS A 732 -8.54 -27.65 24.53
C LYS A 732 -9.65 -26.58 24.62
N PRO A 733 -9.62 -25.72 25.68
CA PRO A 733 -10.50 -24.57 25.76
C PRO A 733 -10.45 -23.72 24.47
N GLY A 734 -11.60 -23.19 24.09
CA GLY A 734 -11.82 -22.45 22.84
C GLY A 734 -13.32 -22.49 22.53
N HIS A 735 -13.69 -22.59 21.26
CA HIS A 735 -15.10 -22.70 20.88
C HIS A 735 -15.72 -24.04 21.30
N GLU A 736 -16.99 -24.02 21.68
CA GLU A 736 -17.71 -25.21 22.14
C GLU A 736 -17.95 -26.21 21.01
N VAL A 737 -17.60 -27.48 21.27
CA VAL A 737 -17.85 -28.61 20.37
C VAL A 737 -18.74 -29.62 21.07
N ALA A 738 -19.96 -29.80 20.55
CA ALA A 738 -20.93 -30.75 21.11
C ALA A 738 -20.34 -32.17 21.15
N ALA A 739 -20.44 -32.85 22.30
CA ALA A 739 -19.84 -34.17 22.50
C ALA A 739 -20.33 -35.21 21.47
N ALA A 740 -21.61 -35.16 21.10
CA ALA A 740 -22.22 -36.02 20.08
C ALA A 740 -21.62 -35.82 18.68
N ASP A 741 -21.01 -34.66 18.42
CA ASP A 741 -20.49 -34.30 17.11
C ASP A 741 -19.03 -34.66 16.89
N ARG A 742 -18.29 -34.93 17.97
CA ARG A 742 -16.84 -35.21 17.94
C ARG A 742 -16.47 -36.41 17.08
N PRO A 743 -17.15 -37.58 17.12
CA PRO A 743 -16.76 -38.72 16.30
C PRO A 743 -16.86 -38.45 14.79
N VAL A 744 -17.89 -37.70 14.37
CA VAL A 744 -18.06 -37.31 12.97
C VAL A 744 -17.01 -36.28 12.56
N LEU A 745 -16.73 -35.29 13.41
CA LEU A 745 -15.68 -34.30 13.14
C LEU A 745 -14.31 -34.98 13.01
N GLN A 746 -13.99 -35.90 13.92
CA GLN A 746 -12.76 -36.68 13.85
C GLN A 746 -12.66 -37.46 12.53
N ARG A 747 -13.72 -38.16 12.11
CA ARG A 747 -13.75 -38.88 10.84
C ARG A 747 -13.54 -37.94 9.63
N ASN A 748 -14.18 -36.78 9.62
CA ASN A 748 -14.05 -35.82 8.53
C ASN A 748 -12.65 -35.19 8.50
N LEU A 749 -12.09 -34.84 9.66
CA LEU A 749 -10.71 -34.35 9.77
C LEU A 749 -9.70 -35.41 9.33
N ALA A 750 -9.93 -36.68 9.64
CA ALA A 750 -9.08 -37.79 9.20
C ALA A 750 -9.10 -37.96 7.67
N LEU A 751 -10.27 -37.81 7.03
CA LEU A 751 -10.37 -37.83 5.57
C LEU A 751 -9.59 -36.65 4.95
N LEU A 752 -9.76 -35.43 5.48
CA LEU A 752 -9.03 -34.24 5.03
C LEU A 752 -7.52 -34.42 5.22
N ALA A 753 -7.09 -35.02 6.32
CA ALA A 753 -5.69 -35.34 6.57
C ALA A 753 -5.12 -36.32 5.53
N ALA A 754 -5.86 -37.40 5.24
CA ALA A 754 -5.46 -38.38 4.24
C ALA A 754 -5.38 -37.79 2.82
N LEU A 755 -6.37 -36.97 2.45
CA LEU A 755 -6.37 -36.25 1.18
C LEU A 755 -5.20 -35.26 1.10
N ALA A 756 -4.95 -34.49 2.17
CA ALA A 756 -3.84 -33.54 2.24
C ALA A 756 -2.49 -34.24 2.05
N GLU A 757 -2.24 -35.35 2.76
CA GLU A 757 -0.99 -36.10 2.62
C GLU A 757 -0.84 -36.71 1.21
N HIS A 758 -1.93 -37.23 0.63
CA HIS A 758 -1.92 -37.71 -0.75
C HIS A 758 -1.53 -36.58 -1.73
N ARG A 759 -2.13 -35.40 -1.61
CA ARG A 759 -1.83 -34.25 -2.48
C ARG A 759 -0.42 -33.71 -2.25
N ARG A 760 0.04 -33.65 -1.00
CA ARG A 760 1.39 -33.26 -0.63
C ARG A 760 2.43 -34.18 -1.25
N ARG A 761 2.23 -35.51 -1.16
CA ARG A 761 3.13 -36.51 -1.76
C ARG A 761 3.26 -36.30 -3.27
N LEU A 762 2.15 -36.14 -3.99
CA LEU A 762 2.17 -35.88 -5.43
C LEU A 762 2.95 -34.61 -5.78
N ARG A 763 2.82 -33.54 -4.99
CA ARG A 763 3.58 -32.30 -5.21
C ARG A 763 5.08 -32.50 -4.96
N ILE A 764 5.45 -33.21 -3.90
CA ILE A 764 6.86 -33.50 -3.58
C ILE A 764 7.49 -34.36 -4.69
N GLU A 765 6.79 -35.39 -5.16
CA GLU A 765 7.21 -36.23 -6.30
C GLU A 765 7.38 -35.40 -7.58
N ALA A 766 6.53 -34.39 -7.79
CA ALA A 766 6.65 -33.43 -8.89
C ALA A 766 7.76 -32.37 -8.69
N GLY A 767 8.42 -32.35 -7.52
CA GLY A 767 9.55 -31.46 -7.22
C GLY A 767 9.21 -30.21 -6.42
N ALA A 768 8.13 -30.23 -5.63
CA ALA A 768 7.85 -29.15 -4.69
C ALA A 768 8.91 -29.11 -3.58
N VAL A 769 9.29 -27.89 -3.18
CA VAL A 769 10.35 -27.68 -2.18
C VAL A 769 9.72 -27.29 -0.85
N GLU A 770 10.04 -28.05 0.20
CA GLU A 770 9.63 -27.73 1.56
C GLU A 770 10.65 -26.81 2.22
N LEU A 771 10.22 -25.58 2.43
CA LEU A 771 11.02 -24.50 2.99
C LEU A 771 10.52 -24.14 4.38
N GLU A 772 11.40 -23.61 5.21
CA GLU A 772 11.11 -23.26 6.59
C GLU A 772 11.43 -21.79 6.84
N SER A 773 10.44 -21.08 7.38
CA SER A 773 10.62 -19.73 7.91
C SER A 773 10.05 -19.68 9.32
N ALA A 774 10.89 -19.43 10.32
CA ALA A 774 10.36 -19.08 11.64
C ALA A 774 9.71 -17.70 11.62
N GLU A 775 8.47 -17.67 12.07
CA GLU A 775 7.76 -16.46 12.42
C GLU A 775 7.86 -16.26 13.94
N LEU A 776 8.34 -15.09 14.35
CA LEU A 776 8.37 -14.70 15.77
C LEU A 776 6.99 -14.18 16.18
N ARG A 777 6.54 -14.58 17.36
CA ARG A 777 5.34 -14.07 18.02
C ARG A 777 5.72 -13.45 19.35
N PHE A 778 5.28 -12.23 19.58
CA PHE A 778 5.56 -11.48 20.80
C PHE A 778 4.31 -11.42 21.66
N ASN A 779 4.47 -11.59 22.96
CA ASN A 779 3.46 -11.19 23.93
C ASN A 779 3.82 -9.80 24.42
N THR A 780 2.83 -8.93 24.54
CA THR A 780 2.99 -7.55 24.99
C THR A 780 2.27 -7.32 26.32
N ASP A 781 2.72 -6.32 27.08
CA ASP A 781 1.99 -5.82 28.24
C ASP A 781 0.87 -4.84 27.84
N ALA A 782 0.16 -4.28 28.82
CA ALA A 782 -0.92 -3.30 28.58
C ALA A 782 -0.45 -2.00 27.91
N ALA A 783 0.85 -1.66 27.99
CA ALA A 783 1.44 -0.52 27.31
C ALA A 783 1.96 -0.87 25.90
N GLY A 784 1.82 -2.13 25.46
CA GLY A 784 2.29 -2.63 24.18
C GLY A 784 3.76 -3.06 24.17
N GLN A 785 4.47 -3.01 25.30
CA GLN A 785 5.89 -3.38 25.36
C GLN A 785 6.06 -4.89 25.29
N PRO A 786 7.02 -5.41 24.49
CA PRO A 786 7.24 -6.84 24.39
C PRO A 786 7.80 -7.41 25.72
N THR A 787 7.17 -8.46 26.22
CA THR A 787 7.57 -9.16 27.46
C THR A 787 8.24 -10.49 27.17
N THR A 788 7.74 -11.22 26.18
CA THR A 788 8.26 -12.54 25.78
C THR A 788 8.15 -12.73 24.28
N VAL A 789 9.03 -13.57 23.74
CA VAL A 789 9.05 -13.95 22.32
C VAL A 789 9.00 -15.47 22.21
N THR A 790 8.16 -15.96 21.31
CA THR A 790 8.00 -17.38 20.99
C THR A 790 8.13 -17.57 19.48
N VAL A 791 8.56 -18.76 19.07
CA VAL A 791 8.54 -19.15 17.66
C VAL A 791 7.21 -19.80 17.38
N LYS A 792 6.54 -19.39 16.30
CA LYS A 792 5.33 -20.06 15.84
C LYS A 792 5.65 -21.53 15.57
N GLN A 793 5.03 -22.41 16.35
CA GLN A 793 5.13 -23.84 16.13
C GLN A 793 4.20 -24.25 14.99
N GLU A 794 4.73 -25.01 14.05
CA GLU A 794 3.94 -25.59 12.97
C GLU A 794 3.36 -26.93 13.45
N ILE A 795 2.02 -27.04 13.42
CA ILE A 795 1.31 -28.28 13.78
C ILE A 795 0.72 -28.95 12.52
N ALA A 796 0.44 -30.26 12.59
CA ALA A 796 -0.02 -31.01 11.42
C ALA A 796 -1.31 -30.44 10.82
N MET A 797 -2.26 -30.00 11.64
CA MET A 797 -3.50 -29.38 11.16
C MET A 797 -3.26 -28.13 10.27
N MET A 798 -2.24 -27.32 10.56
CA MET A 798 -1.89 -26.17 9.71
C MET A 798 -1.48 -26.61 8.31
N LYS A 799 -0.74 -27.74 8.20
CA LYS A 799 -0.34 -28.32 6.92
C LYS A 799 -1.53 -28.87 6.14
N ILE A 800 -2.47 -29.53 6.84
CA ILE A 800 -3.69 -30.08 6.25
C ILE A 800 -4.50 -28.96 5.58
N VAL A 801 -4.77 -27.88 6.32
CA VAL A 801 -5.49 -26.72 5.78
C VAL A 801 -4.72 -26.08 4.61
N ALA A 802 -3.39 -25.93 4.73
CA ALA A 802 -2.56 -25.40 3.66
C ALA A 802 -2.67 -26.21 2.35
N GLU A 803 -2.67 -27.54 2.41
CA GLU A 803 -2.85 -28.38 1.20
C GLU A 803 -4.23 -28.20 0.58
N MET A 804 -5.29 -28.07 1.39
CA MET A 804 -6.64 -27.83 0.88
C MET A 804 -6.74 -26.48 0.16
N MET A 805 -6.10 -25.44 0.72
CA MET A 805 -6.02 -24.13 0.07
C MET A 805 -5.18 -24.17 -1.20
N ILE A 806 -4.06 -24.91 -1.23
CA ILE A 806 -3.24 -25.09 -2.45
C ILE A 806 -4.07 -25.77 -3.54
N LEU A 807 -4.84 -26.81 -3.20
CA LEU A 807 -5.72 -27.51 -4.13
C LEU A 807 -6.78 -26.57 -4.73
N ALA A 808 -7.45 -25.76 -3.90
CA ALA A 808 -8.41 -24.75 -4.35
C ALA A 808 -7.78 -23.72 -5.30
N ASN A 809 -6.63 -23.15 -4.89
CA ASN A 809 -5.89 -22.17 -5.66
C ASN A 809 -5.44 -22.71 -7.03
N ALA A 810 -4.98 -23.96 -7.09
CA ALA A 810 -4.58 -24.61 -8.33
C ALA A 810 -5.78 -24.83 -9.27
N ALA A 811 -6.89 -25.36 -8.75
CA ALA A 811 -8.10 -25.61 -9.52
C ALA A 811 -8.71 -24.31 -10.09
N VAL A 812 -8.78 -23.26 -9.28
CA VAL A 812 -9.24 -21.93 -9.72
C VAL A 812 -8.29 -21.34 -10.74
N GLY A 813 -6.97 -21.40 -10.51
CA GLY A 813 -5.95 -20.92 -11.44
C GLY A 813 -6.07 -21.56 -12.83
N GLN A 814 -6.27 -22.88 -12.87
CA GLN A 814 -6.52 -23.59 -14.13
C GLN A 814 -7.83 -23.12 -14.78
N ARG A 815 -8.93 -23.02 -14.02
CA ARG A 815 -10.25 -22.62 -14.53
C ARG A 815 -10.24 -21.22 -15.17
N ILE A 816 -9.65 -20.24 -14.50
CA ILE A 816 -9.59 -18.86 -15.02
C ILE A 816 -8.64 -18.74 -16.22
N TYR A 817 -7.55 -19.51 -16.26
CA TYR A 817 -6.65 -19.53 -17.40
C TYR A 817 -7.33 -20.11 -18.64
N THR A 818 -8.08 -21.21 -18.48
CA THR A 818 -8.85 -21.81 -19.58
C THR A 818 -9.89 -20.83 -20.13
N ALA A 819 -10.56 -20.05 -19.27
CA ALA A 819 -11.55 -19.07 -19.70
C ALA A 819 -10.92 -17.80 -20.30
N PHE A 820 -9.81 -17.33 -19.74
CA PHE A 820 -9.18 -16.04 -20.07
C PHE A 820 -7.66 -16.18 -20.30
N PRO A 821 -7.21 -16.91 -21.33
CA PRO A 821 -5.80 -17.28 -21.50
C PRO A 821 -4.84 -16.08 -21.66
N ARG A 822 -5.35 -14.90 -22.04
CA ARG A 822 -4.58 -13.66 -22.20
C ARG A 822 -4.82 -12.60 -21.11
N ALA A 823 -5.68 -12.87 -20.14
CA ALA A 823 -6.07 -11.89 -19.12
C ALA A 823 -6.19 -12.49 -17.71
N ALA A 824 -5.92 -13.78 -17.51
CA ALA A 824 -5.98 -14.40 -16.20
C ALA A 824 -4.89 -13.82 -15.27
N LEU A 825 -5.29 -13.51 -14.03
CA LEU A 825 -4.35 -13.14 -12.97
C LEU A 825 -3.85 -14.40 -12.29
N LEU A 826 -2.59 -14.76 -12.55
CA LEU A 826 -1.93 -15.91 -11.93
C LEU A 826 -0.77 -15.44 -11.05
N ARG A 827 -0.23 -16.37 -10.26
CA ARG A 827 0.95 -16.17 -9.42
C ARG A 827 1.98 -17.24 -9.74
N ARG A 828 3.13 -16.82 -10.25
CA ARG A 828 4.25 -17.71 -10.60
C ARG A 828 5.36 -17.61 -9.57
N HIS A 829 6.21 -18.62 -9.55
CA HIS A 829 7.45 -18.61 -8.81
C HIS A 829 8.53 -19.07 -9.79
N PRO A 830 9.36 -18.14 -10.31
CA PRO A 830 10.44 -18.50 -11.23
C PRO A 830 11.44 -19.46 -10.58
N PRO A 831 12.20 -20.24 -11.37
CA PRO A 831 13.29 -21.03 -10.83
C PRO A 831 14.34 -20.12 -10.18
N PRO A 832 15.00 -20.57 -9.10
CA PRO A 832 16.06 -19.81 -8.46
C PRO A 832 17.27 -19.62 -9.39
N ARG A 833 18.00 -18.53 -9.18
CA ARG A 833 19.27 -18.29 -9.87
C ARG A 833 20.38 -19.11 -9.20
N ARG A 834 21.28 -19.68 -10.00
CA ARG A 834 22.37 -20.53 -9.49
C ARG A 834 23.28 -19.78 -8.52
N GLU A 835 23.57 -18.53 -8.82
CA GLU A 835 24.43 -17.68 -7.99
C GLU A 835 23.82 -17.43 -6.60
N ALA A 836 22.48 -17.37 -6.52
CA ALA A 836 21.78 -17.20 -5.25
C ALA A 836 21.91 -18.45 -4.35
N PHE A 837 22.05 -19.63 -4.95
CA PHE A 837 22.20 -20.90 -4.24
C PHE A 837 23.65 -21.21 -3.82
N ALA A 838 24.63 -20.41 -4.22
CA ALA A 838 26.05 -20.68 -3.96
C ALA A 838 26.36 -20.86 -2.45
N GLU A 839 25.78 -20.05 -1.57
CA GLU A 839 25.97 -20.18 -0.11
C GLU A 839 25.40 -21.52 0.41
N VAL A 840 24.24 -21.95 -0.10
CA VAL A 840 23.59 -23.20 0.29
C VAL A 840 24.38 -24.40 -0.23
N ALA A 841 24.77 -24.35 -1.51
CA ALA A 841 25.52 -25.42 -2.17
C ALA A 841 26.86 -25.65 -1.46
N ALA A 842 27.61 -24.58 -1.15
CA ALA A 842 28.87 -24.68 -0.42
C ALA A 842 28.70 -25.25 0.99
N LEU A 843 27.61 -24.88 1.70
CA LEU A 843 27.30 -25.46 3.00
C LEU A 843 27.02 -26.97 2.87
N CYS A 844 26.15 -27.37 1.96
CA CYS A 844 25.78 -28.77 1.78
C CYS A 844 26.95 -29.63 1.29
N GLU A 845 27.81 -29.09 0.41
CA GLU A 845 29.05 -29.72 -0.03
C GLU A 845 30.04 -29.93 1.14
N SER A 846 30.18 -28.94 2.03
CA SER A 846 31.02 -29.08 3.23
C SER A 846 30.53 -30.14 4.22
N LEU A 847 29.25 -30.53 4.12
CA LEU A 847 28.64 -31.61 4.89
C LEU A 847 28.68 -32.96 4.15
N GLY A 848 29.26 -33.01 2.94
CA GLY A 848 29.32 -34.21 2.12
C GLY A 848 28.01 -34.57 1.39
N SER A 849 27.07 -33.62 1.27
CA SER A 849 25.76 -33.82 0.61
C SER A 849 25.53 -32.76 -0.48
N PRO A 850 26.19 -32.85 -1.66
CA PRO A 850 26.10 -31.82 -2.69
C PRO A 850 24.66 -31.66 -3.24
N LEU A 851 24.30 -30.43 -3.61
CA LEU A 851 23.01 -30.11 -4.22
C LEU A 851 23.05 -30.31 -5.74
N ASP A 852 21.98 -30.84 -6.31
CA ASP A 852 21.80 -30.93 -7.76
C ASP A 852 21.01 -29.71 -8.27
N LEU A 853 21.72 -28.79 -8.94
CA LEU A 853 21.14 -27.57 -9.53
C LEU A 853 20.90 -27.69 -11.05
N GLU A 854 21.25 -28.83 -11.67
CA GLU A 854 21.28 -29.02 -13.12
C GLU A 854 20.09 -29.86 -13.62
N SER A 855 19.75 -30.93 -12.89
CA SER A 855 18.77 -31.94 -13.34
C SER A 855 17.30 -31.52 -13.16
N GLY A 856 17.05 -30.26 -12.81
CA GLY A 856 15.71 -29.67 -12.71
C GLY A 856 15.14 -29.60 -11.29
N PRO A 857 13.89 -29.10 -11.14
CA PRO A 857 13.28 -28.79 -9.84
C PRO A 857 13.19 -30.00 -8.90
N ALA A 858 12.82 -31.17 -9.41
CA ALA A 858 12.67 -32.39 -8.61
C ALA A 858 13.99 -32.88 -8.03
N ALA A 859 15.07 -32.83 -8.82
CA ALA A 859 16.40 -33.19 -8.35
C ALA A 859 16.94 -32.21 -7.31
N LEU A 860 16.69 -30.90 -7.48
CA LEU A 860 17.03 -29.90 -6.47
C LEU A 860 16.26 -30.13 -5.17
N ALA A 861 14.95 -30.35 -5.25
CA ALA A 861 14.11 -30.62 -4.08
C ALA A 861 14.59 -31.87 -3.32
N ALA A 862 14.86 -32.97 -4.05
CA ALA A 862 15.34 -34.22 -3.48
C ALA A 862 16.72 -34.09 -2.84
N SER A 863 17.68 -33.46 -3.52
CA SER A 863 19.04 -33.26 -2.98
C SER A 863 19.05 -32.31 -1.78
N LEU A 864 18.22 -31.26 -1.79
CA LEU A 864 18.06 -30.36 -0.64
C LEU A 864 17.44 -31.07 0.56
N ALA A 865 16.40 -31.86 0.34
CA ALA A 865 15.76 -32.65 1.40
C ALA A 865 16.73 -33.69 1.99
N ALA A 866 17.51 -34.37 1.14
CA ALA A 866 18.54 -35.31 1.57
C ALA A 866 19.64 -34.63 2.40
N ALA A 867 20.14 -33.48 1.94
CA ALA A 867 21.16 -32.71 2.66
C ALA A 867 20.64 -32.21 4.03
N ALA A 868 19.40 -31.74 4.09
CA ALA A 868 18.78 -31.33 5.35
C ALA A 868 18.56 -32.54 6.30
N ALA A 869 18.17 -33.70 5.78
CA ALA A 869 17.96 -34.91 6.57
C ALA A 869 19.27 -35.51 7.13
N ALA A 870 20.38 -35.37 6.39
CA ALA A 870 21.70 -35.82 6.83
C ALA A 870 22.35 -34.88 7.88
N ALA A 871 21.87 -33.65 8.00
CA ALA A 871 22.45 -32.63 8.86
C ALA A 871 21.85 -32.63 10.29
N PRO A 872 22.60 -32.18 11.32
CA PRO A 872 22.03 -31.92 12.64
C PRO A 872 20.85 -30.94 12.58
N PRO A 873 19.84 -31.02 13.49
CA PRO A 873 18.61 -30.22 13.38
C PRO A 873 18.81 -28.71 13.20
N ALA A 874 19.76 -28.11 13.93
CA ALA A 874 20.09 -26.69 13.81
C ALA A 874 20.68 -26.33 12.43
N VAL A 875 21.47 -27.24 11.85
CA VAL A 875 22.08 -27.09 10.52
C VAL A 875 21.04 -27.35 9.43
N ALA A 876 20.14 -28.32 9.62
CA ALA A 876 19.01 -28.56 8.72
C ALA A 876 18.10 -27.33 8.62
N SER A 877 17.78 -26.71 9.76
CA SER A 877 17.05 -25.43 9.83
C SER A 877 17.80 -24.30 9.10
N LEU A 878 19.13 -24.22 9.28
CA LEU A 878 19.96 -23.27 8.52
C LEU A 878 19.88 -23.53 7.01
N ILE A 879 20.07 -24.78 6.54
CA ILE A 879 20.00 -25.15 5.12
C ILE A 879 18.67 -24.69 4.53
N LYS A 880 17.54 -25.01 5.18
CA LYS A 880 16.21 -24.59 4.72
C LYS A 880 16.04 -23.07 4.74
N SER A 881 16.54 -22.38 5.77
CA SER A 881 16.49 -20.92 5.86
C SER A 881 17.31 -20.25 4.74
N LEU A 882 18.51 -20.79 4.44
CA LEU A 882 19.34 -20.32 3.34
C LEU A 882 18.67 -20.57 1.99
N ALA A 883 18.15 -21.77 1.78
CA ALA A 883 17.42 -22.13 0.56
C ALA A 883 16.22 -21.20 0.35
N THR A 884 15.45 -20.91 1.41
CA THR A 884 14.31 -19.98 1.36
C THR A 884 14.71 -18.60 0.88
N ARG A 885 15.88 -18.12 1.32
CA ARG A 885 16.43 -16.81 0.91
C ARG A 885 17.04 -16.82 -0.49
N ALA A 886 17.49 -17.98 -0.95
CA ALA A 886 18.07 -18.17 -2.28
C ALA A 886 17.01 -18.35 -3.37
N MET A 887 15.78 -18.71 -2.99
CA MET A 887 14.64 -18.79 -3.91
C MET A 887 14.36 -17.43 -4.57
N SER A 888 13.83 -17.49 -5.80
CA SER A 888 13.35 -16.29 -6.45
C SER A 888 12.06 -15.79 -5.79
N GLU A 889 11.68 -14.54 -6.05
CA GLU A 889 10.43 -14.02 -5.51
C GLU A 889 9.24 -14.51 -6.35
N ALA A 890 8.21 -15.02 -5.69
CA ALA A 890 6.95 -15.36 -6.34
C ALA A 890 6.11 -14.11 -6.58
N GLU A 891 5.65 -13.93 -7.83
CA GLU A 891 5.03 -12.70 -8.34
C GLU A 891 3.68 -12.97 -9.00
N TYR A 892 2.74 -12.04 -8.80
CA TYR A 892 1.53 -11.96 -9.61
C TYR A 892 1.87 -11.49 -11.02
N PHE A 893 1.17 -12.01 -12.01
CA PHE A 893 1.36 -11.62 -13.40
C PHE A 893 0.08 -11.84 -14.21
N CYS A 894 -0.04 -11.12 -15.32
CA CYS A 894 -1.06 -11.36 -16.32
C CYS A 894 -0.57 -12.42 -17.31
N THR A 895 -1.38 -13.40 -17.62
CA THR A 895 -0.98 -14.45 -18.58
C THR A 895 -0.71 -13.91 -19.98
N GLY A 896 -1.33 -12.78 -20.35
CA GLY A 896 -1.08 -12.05 -21.59
C GLY A 896 0.40 -11.70 -21.81
N ASP A 897 1.11 -11.33 -20.74
CA ASP A 897 2.52 -10.90 -20.78
C ASP A 897 3.49 -12.03 -21.15
N VAL A 898 3.04 -13.28 -21.05
CA VAL A 898 3.87 -14.49 -21.15
C VAL A 898 3.56 -15.30 -22.42
N THR A 899 2.49 -14.94 -23.16
CA THR A 899 1.96 -15.71 -24.30
C THR A 899 2.89 -15.84 -25.52
N GLY A 900 4.06 -15.19 -25.52
CA GLY A 900 5.07 -15.27 -26.59
C GLY A 900 6.35 -16.05 -26.26
N LEU A 901 6.52 -16.54 -25.02
CA LEU A 901 7.71 -17.29 -24.63
C LEU A 901 7.64 -18.72 -25.20
N ARG A 902 8.49 -19.03 -26.19
CA ARG A 902 8.67 -20.39 -26.71
C ARG A 902 8.98 -21.34 -25.54
N GLY A 903 8.10 -22.29 -25.25
CA GLY A 903 8.34 -23.38 -24.30
C GLY A 903 7.55 -23.37 -22.99
N GLY A 904 6.53 -22.52 -22.79
CA GLY A 904 5.61 -22.62 -21.64
C GLY A 904 6.22 -22.32 -20.25
N GLY A 905 7.52 -22.03 -20.17
CA GLY A 905 8.30 -21.91 -18.92
C GLY A 905 8.06 -20.65 -18.07
N GLY A 906 6.96 -19.93 -18.28
CA GLY A 906 6.68 -18.67 -17.56
C GLY A 906 5.41 -18.67 -16.70
N LEU A 907 4.63 -19.77 -16.70
CA LEU A 907 3.36 -19.89 -15.98
C LEU A 907 3.48 -20.65 -14.65
N SER A 908 4.45 -21.55 -14.57
CA SER A 908 4.56 -22.51 -13.46
C SER A 908 5.02 -21.87 -12.16
N HIS A 909 4.65 -22.51 -11.06
CA HIS A 909 5.07 -22.16 -9.72
C HIS A 909 6.12 -23.14 -9.22
N PHE A 910 7.40 -22.78 -9.36
CA PHE A 910 8.55 -23.63 -9.03
C PHE A 910 8.45 -24.27 -7.64
N GLY A 911 8.29 -23.46 -6.59
CA GLY A 911 8.29 -23.99 -5.22
C GLY A 911 7.12 -24.93 -4.87
N LEU A 912 6.02 -24.89 -5.63
CA LEU A 912 4.85 -25.76 -5.39
C LEU A 912 4.77 -26.91 -6.39
N ALA A 913 5.63 -26.92 -7.42
CA ALA A 913 5.57 -27.81 -8.57
C ALA A 913 4.20 -27.86 -9.26
N LEU A 914 3.55 -26.69 -9.42
CA LEU A 914 2.24 -26.58 -10.08
C LEU A 914 2.34 -25.83 -11.41
N PRO A 915 1.63 -26.27 -12.46
CA PRO A 915 1.64 -25.60 -13.77
C PRO A 915 0.84 -24.28 -13.75
N TYR A 916 -0.24 -24.24 -12.97
CA TYR A 916 -1.08 -23.06 -12.78
C TYR A 916 -1.29 -22.85 -11.29
N TYR A 917 -1.07 -21.63 -10.82
CA TYR A 917 -1.31 -21.26 -9.44
C TYR A 917 -1.78 -19.81 -9.38
N THR A 918 -2.70 -19.51 -8.48
CA THR A 918 -3.17 -18.15 -8.18
C THR A 918 -3.51 -18.06 -6.69
N HIS A 919 -3.89 -16.89 -6.21
CA HIS A 919 -4.48 -16.75 -4.88
C HIS A 919 -5.98 -16.45 -5.00
N PHE A 920 -6.77 -17.30 -4.35
CA PHE A 920 -8.23 -17.27 -4.31
C PHE A 920 -8.78 -17.27 -2.87
N THR A 921 -8.01 -17.79 -1.92
CA THR A 921 -8.48 -18.22 -0.60
C THR A 921 -8.46 -17.15 0.49
N SER A 922 -8.12 -15.89 0.20
CA SER A 922 -8.11 -14.84 1.24
C SER A 922 -8.48 -13.42 0.75
N PRO A 923 -9.68 -13.23 0.20
CA PRO A 923 -10.12 -11.96 -0.36
C PRO A 923 -10.37 -10.86 0.68
N ILE A 924 -10.49 -11.17 1.98
CA ILE A 924 -10.59 -10.14 3.02
C ILE A 924 -9.26 -9.35 3.14
N ARG A 925 -8.14 -10.05 2.94
CA ARG A 925 -6.79 -9.50 3.17
C ARG A 925 -5.93 -9.33 1.93
N ARG A 926 -6.39 -9.76 0.75
CA ARG A 926 -5.64 -9.66 -0.52
C ARG A 926 -6.56 -9.27 -1.68
N TYR A 927 -6.21 -8.17 -2.36
CA TYR A 927 -6.97 -7.66 -3.50
C TYR A 927 -6.85 -8.57 -4.73
N ALA A 928 -5.73 -9.31 -4.86
CA ALA A 928 -5.55 -10.31 -5.91
C ALA A 928 -6.67 -11.36 -5.90
N ASP A 929 -7.03 -11.87 -4.71
CA ASP A 929 -8.11 -12.84 -4.53
C ASP A 929 -9.47 -12.24 -4.93
N VAL A 930 -9.74 -10.96 -4.65
CA VAL A 930 -10.96 -10.27 -5.11
C VAL A 930 -11.03 -10.23 -6.65
N VAL A 931 -9.92 -9.94 -7.33
CA VAL A 931 -9.84 -9.97 -8.80
C VAL A 931 -10.06 -11.40 -9.32
N VAL A 932 -9.45 -12.40 -8.69
CA VAL A 932 -9.60 -13.81 -9.06
C VAL A 932 -11.03 -14.30 -8.83
N HIS A 933 -11.70 -13.90 -7.75
CA HIS A 933 -13.13 -14.19 -7.52
C HIS A 933 -13.98 -13.66 -8.68
N ARG A 934 -13.76 -12.41 -9.12
CA ARG A 934 -14.47 -11.82 -10.27
C ARG A 934 -14.20 -12.60 -11.56
N GLN A 935 -12.94 -12.98 -11.82
CA GLN A 935 -12.59 -13.80 -12.98
C GLN A 935 -13.23 -15.19 -12.92
N LEU A 936 -13.20 -15.87 -11.78
CA LEU A 936 -13.81 -17.18 -11.61
C LEU A 936 -15.32 -17.13 -11.87
N LEU A 937 -16.01 -16.15 -11.31
CA LEU A 937 -17.46 -16.00 -11.46
C LEU A 937 -17.85 -15.64 -12.91
N ALA A 938 -17.05 -14.81 -13.59
CA ALA A 938 -17.24 -14.55 -15.02
C ALA A 938 -17.01 -15.82 -15.87
N ALA A 939 -16.01 -16.64 -15.53
CA ALA A 939 -15.74 -17.90 -16.21
C ALA A 939 -16.88 -18.93 -16.01
N VAL A 940 -17.48 -18.98 -14.82
CA VAL A 940 -18.65 -19.82 -14.53
C VAL A 940 -19.86 -19.36 -15.33
N ALA A 941 -20.17 -18.06 -15.32
CA ALA A 941 -21.30 -17.49 -16.06
C ALA A 941 -21.21 -17.72 -17.58
N ALA A 942 -20.01 -17.54 -18.16
CA ALA A 942 -19.79 -17.81 -19.57
C ALA A 942 -20.01 -19.29 -19.93
N GLY A 943 -19.60 -20.22 -19.04
CA GLY A 943 -19.85 -21.66 -19.21
C GLY A 943 -21.34 -22.02 -19.16
N SER A 944 -22.10 -21.43 -18.23
CA SER A 944 -23.55 -21.63 -18.13
C SER A 944 -24.30 -21.17 -19.38
N ALA A 945 -23.94 -20.00 -19.94
CA ALA A 945 -24.53 -19.49 -21.17
C ALA A 945 -24.29 -20.44 -22.38
N THR A 946 -23.11 -21.07 -22.46
CA THR A 946 -22.83 -22.07 -23.50
C THR A 946 -23.61 -23.37 -23.31
N ALA A 947 -23.88 -23.77 -22.07
CA ALA A 947 -24.66 -24.98 -21.76
C ALA A 947 -26.17 -24.78 -21.99
N GLU A 948 -26.70 -23.59 -21.69
CA GLU A 948 -28.08 -23.19 -22.04
C GLU A 948 -28.31 -23.19 -23.56
N ALA A 949 -27.35 -22.64 -24.33
CA ALA A 949 -27.40 -22.68 -25.78
C ALA A 949 -27.34 -24.12 -26.36
N ALA A 950 -26.83 -25.09 -25.57
CA ALA A 950 -26.77 -26.50 -25.91
C ALA A 950 -27.98 -27.33 -25.40
N GLY A 951 -29.03 -26.69 -24.85
CA GLY A 951 -30.28 -27.34 -24.48
C GLY A 951 -30.28 -28.03 -23.11
N VAL A 952 -29.30 -27.76 -22.25
CA VAL A 952 -29.27 -28.24 -20.86
C VAL A 952 -29.99 -27.22 -19.96
N ALA A 953 -31.00 -27.65 -19.22
CA ALA A 953 -31.84 -26.76 -18.41
C ALA A 953 -31.01 -25.99 -17.36
N ALA A 954 -31.14 -24.66 -17.34
CA ALA A 954 -30.47 -23.80 -16.37
C ALA A 954 -31.29 -23.56 -15.09
N PRO A 955 -30.65 -23.26 -13.95
CA PRO A 955 -31.34 -22.94 -12.71
C PRO A 955 -32.02 -21.55 -12.77
N LEU A 956 -33.07 -21.42 -11.97
CA LEU A 956 -33.95 -20.24 -11.82
C LEU A 956 -33.21 -18.91 -11.52
N ALA A 957 -33.76 -17.82 -12.08
CA ALA A 957 -33.52 -16.40 -11.80
C ALA A 957 -32.04 -15.96 -11.75
N ALA A 958 -31.46 -15.70 -12.92
CA ALA A 958 -30.10 -15.19 -13.05
C ALA A 958 -29.91 -13.84 -12.33
N LEU A 959 -28.96 -13.79 -11.40
CA LEU A 959 -28.37 -12.53 -10.94
C LEU A 959 -27.87 -11.73 -12.14
N PRO A 960 -27.78 -10.39 -12.04
CA PRO A 960 -27.10 -9.61 -13.06
C PRO A 960 -25.72 -10.21 -13.33
N ALA A 961 -25.40 -10.39 -14.61
CA ALA A 961 -24.15 -11.00 -15.03
C ALA A 961 -22.97 -10.28 -14.35
N PRO A 962 -21.97 -11.02 -13.84
CA PRO A 962 -20.79 -10.39 -13.26
C PRO A 962 -20.16 -9.45 -14.30
N PRO A 963 -19.56 -8.33 -13.87
CA PRO A 963 -18.88 -7.43 -14.79
C PRO A 963 -17.82 -8.18 -15.59
N PRO A 964 -17.55 -7.77 -16.84
CA PRO A 964 -16.53 -8.42 -17.65
C PRO A 964 -15.17 -8.36 -16.94
N PRO A 965 -14.34 -9.40 -17.08
CA PRO A 965 -13.00 -9.38 -16.53
C PRO A 965 -12.20 -8.21 -17.12
N LEU A 966 -11.25 -7.71 -16.33
CA LEU A 966 -10.39 -6.60 -16.76
C LEU A 966 -9.59 -6.97 -18.02
N PRO A 967 -9.33 -6.00 -18.92
CA PRO A 967 -8.40 -6.17 -20.02
C PRO A 967 -7.01 -6.60 -19.55
N GLY A 968 -6.29 -7.36 -20.37
CA GLY A 968 -4.97 -7.90 -20.01
C GLY A 968 -3.97 -6.83 -19.55
N ALA A 969 -3.92 -5.66 -20.21
CA ALA A 969 -3.04 -4.56 -19.83
C ALA A 969 -3.34 -4.00 -18.43
N ASP A 970 -4.62 -3.93 -18.04
CA ASP A 970 -5.03 -3.47 -16.72
C ASP A 970 -4.69 -4.51 -15.65
N VAL A 971 -4.82 -5.81 -15.97
CA VAL A 971 -4.38 -6.91 -15.10
C VAL A 971 -2.87 -6.83 -14.89
N SER A 972 -2.07 -6.60 -15.94
CA SER A 972 -0.61 -6.45 -15.83
C SER A 972 -0.23 -5.25 -14.94
N SER A 973 -0.89 -4.11 -15.14
CA SER A 973 -0.68 -2.92 -14.32
C SER A 973 -1.00 -3.17 -12.84
N LYS A 974 -2.16 -3.79 -12.56
CA LYS A 974 -2.57 -4.13 -11.20
C LYS A 974 -1.64 -5.17 -10.56
N ALA A 975 -1.20 -6.18 -11.30
CA ALA A 975 -0.25 -7.18 -10.82
C ALA A 975 1.07 -6.55 -10.37
N ALA A 976 1.60 -5.57 -11.12
CA ALA A 976 2.80 -4.83 -10.74
C ALA A 976 2.62 -4.08 -9.40
N VAL A 977 1.46 -3.43 -9.20
CA VAL A 977 1.13 -2.76 -7.93
C VAL A 977 1.00 -3.76 -6.79
N MET A 978 0.32 -4.89 -7.01
CA MET A 978 0.18 -5.97 -6.01
C MET A 978 1.55 -6.50 -5.56
N ASN A 979 2.47 -6.73 -6.50
CA ASN A 979 3.84 -7.20 -6.19
C ASN A 979 4.65 -6.17 -5.40
N GLU A 980 4.57 -4.88 -5.75
CA GLU A 980 5.21 -3.80 -5.00
C GLU A 980 4.66 -3.71 -3.57
N ARG A 981 3.33 -3.69 -3.42
CA ARG A 981 2.67 -3.58 -2.11
C ARG A 981 2.92 -4.79 -1.23
N HIS A 982 2.96 -5.99 -1.80
CA HIS A 982 3.31 -7.22 -1.07
C HIS A 982 4.74 -7.16 -0.52
N ARG A 983 5.71 -6.68 -1.32
CA ARG A 983 7.11 -6.48 -0.87
C ARG A 983 7.20 -5.46 0.25
N THR A 984 6.51 -4.33 0.10
CA THR A 984 6.41 -3.29 1.14
C THR A 984 5.81 -3.84 2.42
N ALA A 985 4.70 -4.57 2.35
CA ALA A 985 4.07 -5.20 3.50
C ALA A 985 5.04 -6.15 4.21
N LYS A 986 5.64 -7.12 3.49
CA LYS A 986 6.61 -8.06 4.07
C LYS A 986 7.79 -7.36 4.75
N ARG A 987 8.30 -6.29 4.14
CA ARG A 987 9.36 -5.48 4.75
C ARG A 987 8.90 -4.84 6.06
N ALA A 988 7.74 -4.19 6.07
CA ALA A 988 7.19 -3.56 7.27
C ALA A 988 6.97 -4.56 8.41
N GLN A 989 6.41 -5.73 8.10
CA GLN A 989 6.20 -6.82 9.08
C GLN A 989 7.53 -7.28 9.68
N LYS A 990 8.54 -7.49 8.82
CA LYS A 990 9.86 -7.91 9.26
C LYS A 990 10.55 -6.83 10.11
N ASP A 991 10.57 -5.59 9.64
CA ASP A 991 11.24 -4.48 10.32
C ASP A 991 10.56 -4.19 11.67
N CYS A 992 9.23 -4.34 11.76
CA CYS A 992 8.49 -4.27 13.01
C CYS A 992 8.83 -5.44 13.95
N SER A 993 8.83 -6.68 13.46
CA SER A 993 9.25 -7.84 14.27
C SER A 993 10.68 -7.71 14.78
N ASP A 994 11.61 -7.24 13.94
CA ASP A 994 13.01 -7.02 14.32
C ASP A 994 13.10 -5.92 15.39
N LEU A 995 12.34 -4.82 15.26
CA LEU A 995 12.24 -3.76 16.28
C LEU A 995 11.75 -4.30 17.64
N TYR A 996 10.68 -5.09 17.67
CA TYR A 996 10.14 -5.66 18.91
C TYR A 996 11.12 -6.63 19.58
N LEU A 997 11.83 -7.44 18.79
CA LEU A 997 12.92 -8.27 19.31
C LEU A 997 14.01 -7.41 19.95
N LEU A 998 14.40 -6.31 19.31
CA LEU A 998 15.43 -5.42 19.82
C LEU A 998 15.00 -4.69 21.10
N LEU A 999 13.75 -4.24 21.18
CA LEU A 999 13.20 -3.64 22.40
C LEU A 999 13.16 -4.65 23.56
N LEU A 1000 12.76 -5.88 23.29
CA LEU A 1000 12.80 -6.96 24.29
C LEU A 1000 14.23 -7.22 24.77
N LEU A 1001 15.18 -7.34 23.84
CA LEU A 1001 16.60 -7.58 24.15
C LEU A 1001 17.28 -6.39 24.83
N HIS A 1002 16.74 -5.18 24.67
CA HIS A 1002 17.20 -3.98 25.38
C HIS A 1002 16.77 -4.01 26.84
N ALA A 1003 15.53 -4.42 27.11
CA ALA A 1003 15.01 -4.57 28.46
C ALA A 1003 15.59 -5.79 29.18
N GLN A 1004 15.76 -6.91 28.46
CA GLN A 1004 16.21 -8.18 29.00
C GLN A 1004 17.14 -8.92 28.03
N PRO A 1005 18.45 -9.00 28.33
CA PRO A 1005 19.37 -9.82 27.55
C PRO A 1005 18.99 -11.31 27.59
N HIS A 1006 19.10 -11.99 26.46
CA HIS A 1006 18.80 -13.42 26.33
C HIS A 1006 20.09 -14.21 26.07
N VAL A 1007 20.22 -15.40 26.66
CA VAL A 1007 21.27 -16.36 26.29
C VAL A 1007 20.65 -17.51 25.53
N GLU A 1008 21.20 -17.78 24.35
CA GLU A 1008 20.75 -18.85 23.46
C GLU A 1008 21.92 -19.61 22.84
N ALA A 1009 21.66 -20.87 22.48
CA ALA A 1009 22.59 -21.67 21.70
C ALA A 1009 22.64 -21.19 20.24
N ALA A 1010 23.85 -21.13 19.69
CA ALA A 1010 24.11 -20.80 18.30
C ALA A 1010 24.99 -21.87 17.66
N THR A 1011 24.86 -22.05 16.36
CA THR A 1011 25.71 -22.94 15.55
C THR A 1011 26.66 -22.11 14.72
N VAL A 1012 27.97 -22.38 14.84
CA VAL A 1012 29.00 -21.76 14.01
C VAL A 1012 28.94 -22.39 12.62
N TYR A 1013 28.36 -21.72 11.63
CA TYR A 1013 28.22 -22.30 10.29
C TYR A 1013 29.39 -21.96 9.36
N GLY A 1014 30.22 -20.99 9.73
CA GLY A 1014 31.39 -20.60 8.96
C GLY A 1014 32.38 -19.78 9.77
N LEU A 1015 33.60 -19.68 9.27
CA LEU A 1015 34.71 -18.98 9.92
C LEU A 1015 35.27 -17.89 8.99
N ARG A 1016 35.70 -16.78 9.59
CA ARG A 1016 36.57 -15.77 8.98
C ARG A 1016 37.81 -15.63 9.85
N ARG A 1017 38.93 -15.13 9.32
CA ARG A 1017 40.20 -15.03 10.06
C ARG A 1017 40.10 -14.42 11.47
N GLN A 1018 39.12 -13.54 11.67
CA GLN A 1018 38.91 -12.80 12.92
C GLN A 1018 37.46 -12.83 13.42
N ALA A 1019 36.60 -13.68 12.86
CA ALA A 1019 35.19 -13.68 13.24
C ALA A 1019 34.52 -15.05 13.05
N LEU A 1020 33.53 -15.31 13.90
CA LEU A 1020 32.64 -16.46 13.80
C LEU A 1020 31.35 -16.04 13.08
N LEU A 1021 30.94 -16.84 12.09
CA LEU A 1021 29.61 -16.72 11.49
C LEU A 1021 28.68 -17.68 12.23
N VAL A 1022 27.70 -17.13 12.94
CA VAL A 1022 26.82 -17.90 13.83
C VAL A 1022 25.37 -17.81 13.34
N PHE A 1023 24.63 -18.91 13.52
CA PHE A 1023 23.20 -18.99 13.30
C PHE A 1023 22.52 -19.33 14.61
N LEU A 1024 21.47 -18.58 14.97
CA LEU A 1024 20.64 -18.83 16.15
C LEU A 1024 19.30 -19.42 15.68
N PRO A 1025 19.10 -20.74 15.81
CA PRO A 1025 17.90 -21.41 15.29
C PRO A 1025 16.61 -20.83 15.88
N LYS A 1026 16.58 -20.53 17.18
CA LYS A 1026 15.40 -20.00 17.85
C LYS A 1026 14.89 -18.69 17.23
N TYR A 1027 15.78 -17.80 16.79
CA TYR A 1027 15.37 -16.52 16.18
C TYR A 1027 15.51 -16.50 14.65
N HIS A 1028 15.96 -17.61 14.05
CA HIS A 1028 16.39 -17.68 12.64
C HIS A 1028 17.33 -16.53 12.26
N LEU A 1029 18.20 -16.17 13.21
CA LEU A 1029 19.02 -14.97 13.15
C LEU A 1029 20.45 -15.35 12.78
N LYS A 1030 20.97 -14.74 11.72
CA LYS A 1030 22.40 -14.80 11.40
C LYS A 1030 23.14 -13.69 12.12
N GLY A 1031 24.29 -14.03 12.69
CA GLY A 1031 25.16 -13.10 13.40
C GLY A 1031 26.62 -13.24 12.97
N VAL A 1032 27.38 -12.17 13.18
CA VAL A 1032 28.84 -12.20 13.08
C VAL A 1032 29.39 -11.79 14.43
N ILE A 1033 30.18 -12.67 15.04
CA ILE A 1033 30.88 -12.40 16.30
C ILE A 1033 32.34 -12.13 15.95
N HIS A 1034 32.75 -10.87 16.01
CA HIS A 1034 34.14 -10.48 15.86
C HIS A 1034 34.94 -10.89 17.10
N LEU A 1035 36.01 -11.63 16.86
CA LEU A 1035 36.98 -12.05 17.88
C LEU A 1035 38.16 -11.08 17.99
N THR A 1036 38.24 -10.06 17.14
CA THR A 1036 39.20 -8.95 17.26
C THR A 1036 38.53 -7.60 16.99
N ASP A 1037 39.13 -6.52 17.49
CA ASP A 1037 38.77 -5.15 17.11
C ASP A 1037 39.50 -4.71 15.83
N LYS A 1038 39.48 -3.40 15.52
CA LYS A 1038 40.16 -2.85 14.34
C LYS A 1038 41.68 -2.76 14.51
N GLN A 1039 42.19 -2.97 15.72
CA GLN A 1039 43.59 -2.93 16.11
C GLN A 1039 44.13 -4.35 16.35
N ASP A 1040 43.40 -5.38 15.91
CA ASP A 1040 43.71 -6.81 16.07
C ASP A 1040 43.79 -7.30 17.52
N VAL A 1041 43.24 -6.54 18.47
CA VAL A 1041 43.17 -6.95 19.87
C VAL A 1041 42.07 -8.01 20.04
N CYS A 1042 42.39 -9.13 20.70
CA CYS A 1042 41.46 -10.25 20.83
C CYS A 1042 40.26 -9.92 21.75
N ARG A 1043 39.10 -10.52 21.48
CA ARG A 1043 37.92 -10.51 22.33
C ARG A 1043 37.69 -11.92 22.90
N PRO A 1044 38.12 -12.23 24.13
CA PRO A 1044 37.91 -13.55 24.71
C PRO A 1044 36.41 -13.83 24.96
N PRO A 1045 35.99 -15.10 25.01
CA PRO A 1045 34.66 -15.46 25.50
C PRO A 1045 34.51 -15.06 26.97
N LEU A 1046 33.31 -14.64 27.39
CA LEU A 1046 33.06 -14.27 28.79
C LEU A 1046 33.00 -15.52 29.67
N ALA A 1047 33.87 -15.62 30.67
CA ALA A 1047 33.90 -16.75 31.59
C ALA A 1047 33.12 -16.48 32.89
N GLN A 1048 33.07 -15.22 33.34
CA GLN A 1048 32.38 -14.79 34.56
C GLN A 1048 31.64 -13.47 34.34
N ALA A 1049 30.58 -13.22 35.11
CA ALA A 1049 29.77 -12.00 35.00
C ALA A 1049 30.56 -10.71 35.31
N ALA A 1050 31.50 -10.76 36.25
CA ALA A 1050 32.33 -9.59 36.63
C ALA A 1050 33.29 -9.13 35.51
N GLU A 1051 33.55 -9.95 34.47
CA GLU A 1051 34.36 -9.55 33.31
C GLU A 1051 33.61 -8.57 32.37
N GLU A 1052 32.32 -8.32 32.61
CA GLU A 1052 31.54 -7.31 31.89
C GLU A 1052 31.64 -5.91 32.51
N ASP A 1053 31.75 -5.83 33.85
CA ASP A 1053 31.85 -4.58 34.60
C ASP A 1053 33.29 -4.03 34.67
N ALA A 1054 34.28 -4.88 34.35
CA ALA A 1054 35.67 -4.49 34.21
C ALA A 1054 35.93 -3.85 32.83
N ASP A 1055 36.84 -2.86 32.76
CA ASP A 1055 37.30 -2.16 31.53
C ASP A 1055 37.18 -3.01 30.25
N ASP A 1056 36.78 -2.38 29.12
CA ASP A 1056 36.58 -2.98 27.78
C ASP A 1056 37.27 -4.36 27.58
N PRO A 1057 36.55 -5.45 27.23
CA PRO A 1057 37.13 -6.78 27.08
C PRO A 1057 38.33 -6.86 26.12
N PHE A 1058 38.43 -5.94 25.15
CA PHE A 1058 39.62 -5.80 24.32
C PHE A 1058 40.82 -5.29 25.13
N VAL A 1059 40.63 -4.29 25.99
CA VAL A 1059 41.65 -3.80 26.93
C VAL A 1059 42.08 -4.91 27.89
N LEU A 1060 41.15 -5.70 28.42
CA LEU A 1060 41.48 -6.86 29.26
C LEU A 1060 42.28 -7.92 28.50
N ALA A 1061 41.92 -8.20 27.25
CA ALA A 1061 42.65 -9.15 26.42
C ALA A 1061 44.05 -8.66 26.06
N GLN A 1062 44.20 -7.36 25.82
CA GLN A 1062 45.50 -6.71 25.61
C GLN A 1062 46.37 -6.85 26.86
N ARG A 1063 45.82 -6.59 28.06
CA ARG A 1063 46.50 -6.82 29.35
C ARG A 1063 46.89 -8.29 29.55
N ARG A 1064 46.04 -9.22 29.09
CA ARG A 1064 46.27 -10.68 29.16
C ARG A 1064 47.15 -11.23 28.01
N GLY A 1065 47.54 -10.41 27.04
CA GLY A 1065 48.35 -10.82 25.89
C GLY A 1065 47.68 -11.90 25.02
N LEU A 1066 46.39 -11.79 24.73
CA LEU A 1066 45.65 -12.78 23.94
C LEU A 1066 45.68 -12.51 22.43
N ALA A 1067 45.72 -13.57 21.63
CA ALA A 1067 45.70 -13.52 20.16
C ALA A 1067 44.70 -14.52 19.57
N VAL A 1068 44.24 -14.25 18.35
CA VAL A 1068 43.42 -15.18 17.55
C VAL A 1068 44.30 -15.85 16.51
N VAL A 1069 44.33 -17.18 16.50
CA VAL A 1069 45.06 -17.99 15.52
C VAL A 1069 44.06 -18.68 14.61
N ALA A 1070 44.30 -18.57 13.30
CA ALA A 1070 43.48 -19.21 12.27
C ALA A 1070 44.28 -20.32 11.58
N GLU A 1071 43.68 -21.50 11.47
CA GLU A 1071 44.26 -22.63 10.73
C GLU A 1071 43.34 -23.02 9.57
N GLY A 1072 43.93 -23.37 8.42
CA GLY A 1072 43.21 -23.73 7.21
C GLY A 1072 44.02 -24.63 6.29
N GLN A 1073 43.35 -25.25 5.33
CA GLN A 1073 43.99 -26.02 4.26
C GLN A 1073 44.27 -25.12 3.05
N GLY A 1074 45.53 -25.09 2.59
CA GLY A 1074 45.99 -24.30 1.44
C GLY A 1074 46.55 -22.93 1.81
N GLY A 1075 47.82 -22.67 1.48
CA GLY A 1075 48.60 -21.48 1.89
C GLY A 1075 48.23 -20.15 1.22
N GLY A 1076 47.00 -19.99 0.73
CA GLY A 1076 46.51 -18.77 0.08
C GLY A 1076 45.60 -17.90 0.98
N PRO A 1077 45.37 -16.62 0.64
CA PRO A 1077 44.41 -15.75 1.34
C PRO A 1077 42.95 -16.22 1.26
N GLU A 1078 42.63 -17.14 0.35
CA GLU A 1078 41.29 -17.71 0.11
C GLU A 1078 41.10 -19.15 0.66
N GLY A 1079 42.08 -19.70 1.40
CA GLY A 1079 41.97 -21.06 1.95
C GLY A 1079 40.80 -21.22 2.94
N GLN A 1080 40.05 -22.32 2.82
CA GLN A 1080 38.93 -22.62 3.72
C GLN A 1080 39.46 -22.88 5.14
N LEU A 1081 39.02 -22.04 6.09
CA LEU A 1081 39.44 -22.14 7.48
C LEU A 1081 38.82 -23.38 8.14
N SER A 1082 39.65 -24.22 8.74
CA SER A 1082 39.22 -25.41 9.46
C SER A 1082 38.96 -25.12 10.93
N GLN A 1083 39.71 -24.18 11.53
CA GLN A 1083 39.53 -23.77 12.93
C GLN A 1083 40.03 -22.36 13.24
N LEU A 1084 39.44 -21.78 14.29
CA LEU A 1084 39.93 -20.58 14.98
C LEU A 1084 40.19 -20.90 16.45
N ALA A 1085 41.28 -20.39 17.00
CA ALA A 1085 41.63 -20.54 18.39
C ALA A 1085 41.93 -19.17 19.04
N VAL A 1086 41.48 -18.98 20.28
CA VAL A 1086 41.95 -17.90 21.14
C VAL A 1086 43.07 -18.46 21.99
N VAL A 1087 44.26 -17.87 21.90
CA VAL A 1087 45.48 -18.35 22.57
C VAL A 1087 46.13 -17.23 23.37
N GLU A 1088 46.89 -17.60 24.38
CA GLU A 1088 47.83 -16.70 25.06
C GLU A 1088 49.08 -16.52 24.18
N ALA A 1089 49.38 -15.29 23.75
CA ALA A 1089 50.40 -15.02 22.75
C ALA A 1089 51.82 -15.41 23.21
N ALA A 1090 52.09 -15.32 24.51
CA ALA A 1090 53.41 -15.65 25.07
C ALA A 1090 53.65 -17.16 25.20
N SER A 1091 52.63 -17.94 25.58
CA SER A 1091 52.76 -19.37 25.90
C SER A 1091 52.24 -20.30 24.79
N GLY A 1092 51.43 -19.78 23.85
CA GLY A 1092 50.68 -20.57 22.90
C GLY A 1092 49.52 -21.37 23.52
N ARG A 1093 49.23 -21.18 24.82
CA ARG A 1093 48.18 -21.93 25.52
C ARG A 1093 46.82 -21.59 24.94
N GLN A 1094 46.11 -22.61 24.47
CA GLN A 1094 44.78 -22.47 23.88
C GLN A 1094 43.71 -22.30 24.97
N LEU A 1095 42.98 -21.18 24.92
CA LEU A 1095 41.88 -20.86 25.84
C LEU A 1095 40.53 -21.31 25.29
N ALA A 1096 40.30 -21.12 23.99
CA ALA A 1096 39.08 -21.54 23.33
C ALA A 1096 39.36 -21.93 21.87
N ARG A 1097 38.54 -22.82 21.34
CA ARG A 1097 38.64 -23.30 19.95
C ARG A 1097 37.27 -23.43 19.33
N TYR A 1098 37.18 -22.97 18.09
CA TYR A 1098 35.97 -22.89 17.30
C TYR A 1098 36.15 -23.58 15.96
N ARG A 1099 35.21 -24.47 15.63
CA ARG A 1099 35.14 -25.20 14.36
C ARG A 1099 33.79 -24.97 13.69
N PRO A 1100 33.68 -25.14 12.37
CA PRO A 1100 32.38 -25.21 11.71
C PRO A 1100 31.49 -26.29 12.34
N MET A 1101 30.20 -26.04 12.34
CA MET A 1101 29.11 -26.81 12.98
C MET A 1101 29.21 -26.97 14.51
N GLN A 1102 30.17 -26.30 15.16
CA GLN A 1102 30.24 -26.29 16.62
C GLN A 1102 29.10 -25.48 17.22
N ARG A 1103 28.51 -26.02 18.29
CA ARG A 1103 27.54 -25.33 19.14
C ARG A 1103 28.28 -24.42 20.12
N VAL A 1104 27.81 -23.18 20.26
CA VAL A 1104 28.35 -22.16 21.16
C VAL A 1104 27.23 -21.40 21.87
N TRP A 1105 27.53 -20.80 23.02
CA TRP A 1105 26.58 -19.97 23.76
C TRP A 1105 26.76 -18.49 23.45
N VAL A 1106 25.66 -17.82 23.11
CA VAL A 1106 25.66 -16.41 22.74
C VAL A 1106 24.66 -15.65 23.60
N ARG A 1107 25.16 -14.61 24.28
CA ARG A 1107 24.33 -13.59 24.91
C ARG A 1107 23.94 -12.54 23.88
N LEU A 1108 22.64 -12.33 23.75
CA LEU A 1108 22.00 -11.35 22.90
C LEU A 1108 21.55 -10.19 23.78
N SER A 1109 21.89 -8.98 23.36
CA SER A 1109 21.44 -7.73 23.98
C SER A 1109 21.18 -6.71 22.88
N ALA A 1110 20.52 -5.62 23.19
CA ALA A 1110 20.42 -4.48 22.29
C ALA A 1110 20.94 -3.21 22.97
N ASP A 1111 21.89 -2.54 22.33
CA ASP A 1111 22.38 -1.25 22.79
C ASP A 1111 21.42 -0.15 22.29
N GLY A 1112 21.08 0.81 23.16
CA GLY A 1112 20.26 1.96 22.78
C GLY A 1112 21.06 2.94 21.93
N SER A 1113 20.92 2.92 20.60
CA SER A 1113 21.40 4.01 19.75
C SER A 1113 20.26 5.00 19.51
N ARG A 1114 20.47 6.27 19.90
CA ARG A 1114 19.48 7.34 19.63
C ARG A 1114 19.20 7.51 18.13
N VAL A 1115 20.21 7.30 17.29
CA VAL A 1115 20.14 7.65 15.86
C VAL A 1115 19.46 6.56 15.03
N HIS A 1116 19.93 5.32 15.13
CA HIS A 1116 19.46 4.22 14.26
C HIS A 1116 18.44 3.29 14.95
N GLY A 1117 17.99 3.63 16.16
CA GLY A 1117 17.21 2.73 17.01
C GLY A 1117 18.10 1.68 17.67
N PRO A 1118 17.51 0.79 18.50
CA PRO A 1118 18.26 -0.24 19.20
C PRO A 1118 19.02 -1.16 18.24
N THR A 1119 20.26 -1.54 18.55
CA THR A 1119 21.07 -2.40 17.68
C THR A 1119 21.47 -3.68 18.37
N LEU A 1120 21.30 -4.81 17.69
CA LEU A 1120 21.65 -6.12 18.20
C LEU A 1120 23.15 -6.25 18.48
N ARG A 1121 23.47 -6.70 19.69
CA ARG A 1121 24.81 -7.07 20.13
C ARG A 1121 24.84 -8.54 20.50
N MET A 1122 25.84 -9.24 19.98
CA MET A 1122 26.10 -10.66 20.28
C MET A 1122 27.41 -10.79 21.03
N ARG A 1123 27.39 -11.52 22.15
CA ARG A 1123 28.56 -11.79 22.98
C ARG A 1123 28.72 -13.29 23.21
N LEU A 1124 29.91 -13.79 22.92
CA LEU A 1124 30.26 -15.18 23.12
C LEU A 1124 30.49 -15.47 24.61
N LEU A 1125 29.87 -16.53 25.12
CA LEU A 1125 30.05 -17.02 26.49
C LEU A 1125 30.89 -18.29 26.47
N ALA A 1126 31.71 -18.47 27.50
CA ALA A 1126 32.33 -19.76 27.78
C ALA A 1126 31.30 -20.74 28.37
N ASP A 1127 31.48 -22.04 28.17
CA ASP A 1127 30.60 -23.07 28.74
C ASP A 1127 30.55 -23.04 30.28
N SER A 1128 31.60 -22.49 30.91
CA SER A 1128 31.68 -22.27 32.36
C SER A 1128 30.84 -21.10 32.87
N HIS A 1129 30.32 -20.24 31.99
CA HIS A 1129 29.58 -19.05 32.38
C HIS A 1129 28.24 -19.42 33.06
N PRO A 1130 27.85 -18.80 34.19
CA PRO A 1130 26.62 -19.15 34.90
C PRO A 1130 25.36 -19.07 34.03
N GLU A 1131 25.23 -18.02 33.20
CA GLU A 1131 24.07 -17.89 32.29
C GLU A 1131 24.07 -18.97 31.19
N ALA A 1132 25.24 -19.41 30.72
CA ALA A 1132 25.33 -20.48 29.72
C ALA A 1132 24.93 -21.83 30.34
N GLN A 1133 25.34 -22.10 31.57
CA GLN A 1133 24.93 -23.31 32.32
C GLN A 1133 23.42 -23.31 32.61
N ALA A 1134 22.85 -22.16 32.97
CA ALA A 1134 21.41 -22.01 33.18
C ALA A 1134 20.63 -22.25 31.87
N ALA A 1135 21.09 -21.66 30.76
CA ALA A 1135 20.50 -21.87 29.44
C ALA A 1135 20.61 -23.34 29.00
N ALA A 1136 21.73 -24.01 29.27
CA ALA A 1136 21.92 -25.43 29.00
C ALA A 1136 20.90 -26.32 29.74
N LYS A 1137 20.65 -26.02 31.02
CA LYS A 1137 19.64 -26.74 31.81
C LYS A 1137 18.23 -26.52 31.27
N ARG A 1138 17.90 -25.27 30.87
CA ARG A 1138 16.60 -24.93 30.27
C ARG A 1138 16.38 -25.68 28.95
N GLU A 1139 17.36 -25.65 28.05
CA GLU A 1139 17.28 -26.36 26.76
C GLU A 1139 17.15 -27.88 26.95
N ALA A 1140 17.87 -28.46 27.92
CA ALA A 1140 17.74 -29.89 28.24
C ALA A 1140 16.32 -30.24 28.72
N ALA A 1141 15.70 -29.38 29.53
CA ALA A 1141 14.32 -29.57 29.98
C ALA A 1141 13.31 -29.43 28.81
N GLU A 1142 13.50 -28.45 27.94
CA GLU A 1142 12.67 -28.25 26.73
C GLU A 1142 12.79 -29.44 25.77
N ALA A 1143 14.01 -29.94 25.54
CA ALA A 1143 14.25 -31.11 24.70
C ALA A 1143 13.62 -32.39 25.27
N ALA A 1144 13.67 -32.59 26.59
CA ALA A 1144 13.00 -33.71 27.26
C ALA A 1144 11.48 -33.65 27.08
N ALA A 1145 10.88 -32.46 27.23
CA ALA A 1145 9.44 -32.25 27.00
C ALA A 1145 9.04 -32.50 25.53
N ALA A 1146 9.84 -32.00 24.58
CA ALA A 1146 9.61 -32.21 23.15
C ALA A 1146 9.73 -33.69 22.76
N GLY A 1147 10.73 -34.42 23.30
CA GLY A 1147 10.90 -35.85 23.08
C GLY A 1147 9.72 -36.69 23.57
N ALA A 1148 9.17 -36.36 24.74
CA ALA A 1148 7.96 -37.01 25.26
C ALA A 1148 6.74 -36.76 24.35
N SER A 1149 6.58 -35.53 23.84
CA SER A 1149 5.51 -35.19 22.91
C SER A 1149 5.66 -35.91 21.55
N ALA A 1150 6.87 -35.97 21.00
CA ALA A 1150 7.12 -36.63 19.72
C ALA A 1150 6.90 -38.15 19.78
N ALA A 1151 7.26 -38.78 20.90
CA ALA A 1151 6.98 -40.20 21.14
C ALA A 1151 5.47 -40.48 21.19
N ALA A 1152 4.68 -39.60 21.83
CA ALA A 1152 3.23 -39.72 21.87
C ALA A 1152 2.59 -39.59 20.47
N VAL A 1153 3.06 -38.64 19.65
CA VAL A 1153 2.58 -38.45 18.27
C VAL A 1153 2.94 -39.65 17.40
N ARG A 1154 4.15 -40.21 17.53
CA ARG A 1154 4.58 -41.38 16.74
C ARG A 1154 3.72 -42.62 17.05
N ALA A 1155 3.43 -42.85 18.32
CA ALA A 1155 2.52 -43.91 18.75
C ALA A 1155 1.10 -43.72 18.18
N GLN A 1156 0.61 -42.48 18.09
CA GLN A 1156 -0.68 -42.17 17.46
C GLN A 1156 -0.70 -42.39 15.94
N ILE A 1157 0.38 -42.04 15.24
CA ILE A 1157 0.49 -42.30 13.79
C ILE A 1157 0.49 -43.81 13.52
N GLU A 1158 1.21 -44.60 14.32
CA GLU A 1158 1.20 -46.06 14.19
C GLU A 1158 -0.20 -46.65 14.43
N VAL A 1159 -0.95 -46.13 15.41
CA VAL A 1159 -2.35 -46.54 15.65
C VAL A 1159 -3.26 -46.16 14.48
N LEU A 1160 -3.10 -44.95 13.90
CA LEU A 1160 -3.89 -44.52 12.75
C LEU A 1160 -3.56 -45.32 11.47
N GLN A 1161 -2.29 -45.68 11.27
CA GLN A 1161 -1.85 -46.54 10.17
C GLN A 1161 -2.38 -47.98 10.31
N GLN A 1162 -2.58 -48.46 11.55
CA GLN A 1162 -3.20 -49.75 11.82
C GLN A 1162 -4.73 -49.72 11.72
N ALA A 1163 -5.36 -48.54 11.84
CA ALA A 1163 -6.81 -48.36 11.81
C ALA A 1163 -7.40 -48.10 10.41
N VAL A 1164 -6.58 -48.06 9.36
CA VAL A 1164 -7.04 -48.04 7.96
C VAL A 1164 -6.95 -49.47 7.41
N PRO A 1165 -8.05 -50.23 7.34
CA PRO A 1165 -8.03 -51.50 6.63
C PRO A 1165 -8.13 -51.23 5.13
N GLY A 1166 -7.05 -51.56 4.41
CA GLY A 1166 -7.02 -51.85 2.96
C GLY A 1166 -7.45 -50.73 2.04
#